data_AF-A0A925LS02-F1
#
_entry.id   AF-A0A925LS02-F1
#
_cell.length_a   1.000
_cell.length_b   1.000
_cell.length_c   1.000
_cell.angle_alpha   90.00
_cell.angle_beta   90.00
_cell.angle_gamma   90.00
#
_symmetry.space_group_name_H-M   'P 1'
#
loop_
_entity.id
_entity.type
_entity.pdbx_description
1 polymer ?
#
loop_
_entity_poly.entity_id
_entity_poly.type
_entity_poly.pdbx_seq_one_letter_code
_entity_poly.pdbx_strand_id
1 'polypeptide(L)'
;MPRRLYRRSGRSLTATMLGLLIASAAQLPIVCGDDDLHETESVTESIVPFLKSYCLDCHNTEQAEAKLDLSGFKIASDLAAGHQTWNEVIHRLEAGEMPPADHSSRPSAEQSTAFVAQLRAILRAEATRNAGDPGTVPIRRLSNAEYNYTIRDLTGIDIRPTREFPVDPANEAGFDNSAESLTLSSALMNKYLAAAREVVQYLVLKPHGFDFAPHPVMTDTDRDKYCVNRIVDFYRRQPTDYADYFFAAWQVRVADGDPATVVPQMAAAHNVSPKYLATVWDVLTDSHDEVGPLQILRTLWRDLPADSNRQQEAREGCERIAAFVTALRAQLEPRVEGLSIEGIHSGAQSFVLWKNDQYAANRRRYSSNATIDIPEFPPETLEDKALLLPSNGEQRKAYWAVLKRFASVFPDAFYISERGRDYVGVPREKQEKGRLLSAGFHSMMGYYRDDAPLCDLILDDTQKHELDGLWQELDFITAAPMRQYQSFVWFERTDSTFMRDAEFDFARAEDHDVTSEVMIHRLADVYLAKARNNDGKGTALKAVEDYFASMNQQIRWVEQARVEAEPSHLAALEEFADRCYRRPLSATEKEELRSFYRSLREDDQLSHEEAVQDSIVSMLISPLFFYRTDLAGSASEAVETPQRTPLSDLEL
;
A
#
# COMPACT_ATOMS: atom_id res chain seq x y z
N MET A 1 29.15 8.85 8.61
CA MET A 1 30.24 7.96 8.13
C MET A 1 30.87 7.23 9.31
N PRO A 2 31.37 5.98 9.20
CA PRO A 2 31.53 5.18 7.99
C PRO A 2 30.75 3.84 7.97
N ARG A 3 30.53 3.40 6.73
CA ARG A 3 29.83 2.21 6.22
C ARG A 3 30.58 0.89 6.48
N ARG A 4 29.85 -0.23 6.66
CA ARG A 4 30.28 -1.63 6.37
C ARG A 4 29.03 -2.45 5.96
N LEU A 5 28.84 -2.76 4.67
CA LEU A 5 29.25 -3.99 3.96
C LEU A 5 28.74 -5.29 4.62
N TYR A 6 27.62 -5.83 4.12
CA TYR A 6 27.17 -7.19 4.43
C TYR A 6 27.49 -8.12 3.25
N ARG A 7 28.42 -9.05 3.49
CA ARG A 7 28.89 -10.10 2.56
C ARG A 7 28.23 -11.41 3.00
N ARG A 8 27.42 -12.02 2.13
CA ARG A 8 26.86 -13.37 2.32
C ARG A 8 28.01 -14.38 2.47
N SER A 9 27.95 -15.21 3.50
CA SER A 9 28.82 -16.39 3.66
C SER A 9 27.98 -17.65 3.57
N GLY A 10 28.41 -18.55 2.69
CA GLY A 10 27.83 -19.86 2.49
C GLY A 10 28.21 -20.84 3.58
N ARG A 11 27.36 -21.84 3.77
CA ARG A 11 27.69 -23.06 4.52
C ARG A 11 28.05 -24.18 3.54
N SER A 12 29.28 -24.64 3.69
CA SER A 12 29.81 -25.89 3.17
C SER A 12 29.33 -27.06 4.04
N LEU A 13 28.93 -28.16 3.42
CA LEU A 13 28.99 -29.50 4.01
C LEU A 13 29.58 -30.45 2.96
N THR A 14 30.46 -31.29 3.48
CA THR A 14 31.56 -32.02 2.85
C THR A 14 31.21 -33.47 2.50
N ALA A 15 31.81 -33.94 1.39
CA ALA A 15 32.34 -35.31 1.12
C ALA A 15 31.34 -36.49 1.16
N THR A 16 31.30 -37.48 0.26
CA THR A 16 32.32 -38.33 -0.41
C THR A 16 31.49 -39.22 -1.37
N MET A 17 31.83 -39.60 -2.61
CA MET A 17 32.80 -40.62 -3.01
C MET A 17 32.81 -40.78 -4.55
N LEU A 18 34.02 -40.75 -5.09
CA LEU A 18 34.61 -41.40 -6.27
C LEU A 18 33.73 -42.31 -7.17
N GLY A 19 33.75 -42.01 -8.48
CA GLY A 19 33.34 -42.92 -9.56
C GLY A 19 33.68 -42.35 -10.94
N LEU A 20 34.89 -42.68 -11.43
CA LEU A 20 35.41 -42.33 -12.76
C LEU A 20 34.49 -42.78 -13.91
N LEU A 21 34.17 -41.88 -14.84
CA LEU A 21 34.03 -42.19 -16.27
C LEU A 21 34.43 -40.94 -17.07
N ILE A 22 35.61 -41.01 -17.67
CA ILE A 22 36.19 -39.99 -18.54
C ILE A 22 35.48 -40.10 -19.89
N ALA A 23 34.70 -39.08 -20.26
CA ALA A 23 34.36 -38.81 -21.64
C ALA A 23 34.96 -37.44 -22.02
N SER A 24 36.00 -37.47 -22.84
CA SER A 24 36.62 -36.28 -23.44
C SER A 24 35.59 -35.50 -24.25
N ALA A 25 35.12 -34.38 -23.69
CA ALA A 25 34.61 -33.28 -24.49
C ALA A 25 35.83 -32.46 -24.93
N ALA A 26 36.36 -32.78 -26.11
CA ALA A 26 37.25 -31.85 -26.79
C ALA A 26 36.44 -30.58 -27.12
N GLN A 27 36.88 -29.44 -26.61
CA GLN A 27 36.53 -28.14 -27.16
C GLN A 27 36.82 -28.18 -28.67
N LEU A 28 35.77 -28.19 -29.48
CA LEU A 28 35.87 -27.72 -30.86
C LEU A 28 35.81 -26.19 -30.79
N PRO A 29 36.83 -25.48 -31.32
CA PRO A 29 36.71 -24.05 -31.50
C PRO A 29 35.62 -23.80 -32.54
N ILE A 30 34.62 -22.99 -32.21
CA ILE A 30 33.76 -22.38 -33.22
C ILE A 30 34.65 -21.37 -33.94
N VAL A 31 35.22 -21.81 -35.05
CA VAL A 31 35.81 -20.93 -36.05
C VAL A 31 34.63 -20.26 -36.75
N CYS A 32 34.36 -18.99 -36.44
CA CYS A 32 33.65 -18.12 -37.37
C CYS A 32 34.63 -17.83 -38.51
N GLY A 33 34.57 -18.64 -39.57
CA GLY A 33 35.34 -18.45 -40.79
C GLY A 33 34.55 -17.63 -41.79
N ASP A 34 35.25 -16.90 -42.65
CA ASP A 34 34.77 -16.16 -43.83
C ASP A 34 34.07 -17.05 -44.91
N ASP A 35 33.58 -18.24 -44.58
CA ASP A 35 33.03 -19.24 -45.53
C ASP A 35 31.57 -18.95 -45.97
N ASP A 36 30.82 -18.10 -45.27
CA ASP A 36 29.38 -17.85 -45.54
C ASP A 36 29.12 -17.05 -46.85
N LEU A 37 30.10 -16.30 -47.34
CA LEU A 37 29.96 -15.52 -48.57
C LEU A 37 30.10 -16.37 -49.84
N HIS A 38 30.87 -17.47 -49.78
CA HIS A 38 31.06 -18.36 -50.93
C HIS A 38 29.90 -19.37 -51.11
N GLU A 39 29.22 -19.78 -50.03
CA GLU A 39 28.07 -20.69 -50.13
C GLU A 39 26.85 -20.02 -50.78
N THR A 40 26.59 -18.74 -50.49
CA THR A 40 25.42 -18.02 -50.99
C THR A 40 25.53 -17.60 -52.47
N GLU A 41 26.74 -17.31 -52.97
CA GLU A 41 26.98 -17.09 -54.41
C GLU A 41 26.82 -18.39 -55.22
N SER A 42 27.37 -19.52 -54.75
CA SER A 42 27.28 -20.80 -55.49
C SER A 42 25.86 -21.37 -55.57
N VAL A 43 25.02 -21.09 -54.56
CA VAL A 43 23.62 -21.52 -54.51
C VAL A 43 22.74 -20.70 -55.47
N THR A 44 23.01 -19.40 -55.63
CA THR A 44 22.30 -18.51 -56.56
C THR A 44 22.55 -18.90 -58.01
N GLU A 45 23.76 -19.35 -58.34
CA GLU A 45 24.10 -19.88 -59.68
C GLU A 45 23.31 -21.14 -60.07
N SER A 46 22.78 -21.89 -59.09
CA SER A 46 22.01 -23.13 -59.34
C SER A 46 20.51 -22.92 -59.60
N ILE A 47 19.93 -21.79 -59.18
CA ILE A 47 18.49 -21.49 -59.29
C ILE A 47 18.11 -20.89 -60.65
N VAL A 48 18.94 -20.00 -61.17
CA VAL A 48 18.69 -19.29 -62.44
C VAL A 48 18.46 -20.24 -63.62
N PRO A 49 19.20 -21.35 -63.78
CA PRO A 49 18.93 -22.32 -64.84
C PRO A 49 17.56 -23.00 -64.74
N PHE A 50 17.09 -23.29 -63.53
CA PHE A 50 15.77 -23.89 -63.30
C PHE A 50 14.65 -22.92 -63.68
N LEU A 51 14.75 -21.66 -63.23
CA LEU A 51 13.80 -20.61 -63.57
C LEU A 51 13.72 -20.40 -65.10
N LYS A 52 14.87 -20.33 -65.77
CA LYS A 52 14.94 -20.21 -67.23
C LYS A 52 14.34 -21.39 -67.98
N SER A 53 14.38 -22.60 -67.42
CA SER A 53 13.95 -23.82 -68.12
C SER A 53 12.48 -24.17 -67.90
N TYR A 54 11.89 -23.72 -66.79
CA TYR A 54 10.55 -24.15 -66.36
C TYR A 54 9.61 -23.03 -65.93
N CYS A 55 10.09 -21.80 -65.72
CA CYS A 55 9.27 -20.72 -65.13
C CYS A 55 9.16 -19.48 -66.02
N LEU A 56 10.26 -19.08 -66.67
CA LEU A 56 10.33 -17.81 -67.42
C LEU A 56 9.64 -17.84 -68.79
N ASP A 57 9.13 -18.99 -69.23
CA ASP A 57 8.31 -19.12 -70.44
C ASP A 57 6.89 -18.54 -70.26
N CYS A 58 6.43 -18.37 -69.01
CA CYS A 58 5.11 -17.83 -68.64
C CYS A 58 5.18 -16.70 -67.59
N HIS A 59 6.17 -16.72 -66.69
CA HIS A 59 6.33 -15.76 -65.59
C HIS A 59 7.45 -14.76 -65.85
N ASN A 60 7.30 -13.93 -66.89
CA ASN A 60 8.22 -12.86 -67.25
C ASN A 60 7.47 -11.52 -67.42
N THR A 61 8.20 -10.44 -67.74
CA THR A 61 7.63 -9.09 -67.95
C THR A 61 6.59 -8.98 -69.06
N GLU A 62 6.60 -9.88 -70.06
CA GLU A 62 5.73 -9.80 -71.23
C GLU A 62 4.42 -10.56 -71.05
N GLN A 63 4.46 -11.76 -70.48
CA GLN A 63 3.28 -12.61 -70.27
C GLN A 63 2.68 -12.45 -68.87
N ALA A 64 3.53 -12.37 -67.85
CA ALA A 64 3.19 -12.22 -66.44
C ALA A 64 1.95 -13.03 -66.02
N GLU A 65 1.92 -14.34 -66.31
CA GLU A 65 0.77 -15.16 -65.95
C GLU A 65 0.51 -15.12 -64.44
N ALA A 66 -0.78 -15.04 -64.08
CA ALA A 66 -1.23 -14.79 -62.71
C ALA A 66 -0.66 -13.51 -62.06
N LYS A 67 -0.21 -12.53 -62.88
CA LYS A 67 0.46 -11.29 -62.47
C LYS A 67 1.80 -11.54 -61.74
N LEU A 68 2.44 -12.68 -62.01
CA LEU A 68 3.73 -13.06 -61.44
C LEU A 68 4.84 -12.87 -62.47
N ASP A 69 5.82 -12.03 -62.14
CA ASP A 69 7.04 -11.83 -62.93
C ASP A 69 8.25 -12.33 -62.13
N LEU A 70 8.93 -13.35 -62.63
CA LEU A 70 10.12 -13.95 -62.03
C LEU A 70 11.42 -13.52 -62.74
N SER A 71 11.36 -12.67 -63.76
CA SER A 71 12.52 -12.25 -64.55
C SER A 71 13.43 -11.24 -63.85
N GLY A 72 12.90 -10.56 -62.81
CA GLY A 72 13.61 -9.58 -62.00
C GLY A 72 14.57 -10.17 -60.96
N PHE A 73 14.48 -11.47 -60.64
CA PHE A 73 15.28 -12.11 -59.58
C PHE A 73 16.68 -12.46 -60.08
N LYS A 74 17.70 -11.85 -59.46
CA LYS A 74 19.10 -11.98 -59.91
C LYS A 74 20.04 -12.44 -58.81
N ILE A 75 19.72 -12.16 -57.54
CA ILE A 75 20.58 -12.47 -56.39
C ILE A 75 19.77 -12.99 -55.19
N ALA A 76 20.44 -13.69 -54.26
CA ALA A 76 19.83 -14.24 -53.04
C ALA A 76 19.06 -13.19 -52.21
N SER A 77 19.51 -11.93 -52.19
CA SER A 77 18.80 -10.84 -51.49
C SER A 77 17.44 -10.49 -52.12
N ASP A 78 17.22 -10.77 -53.40
CA ASP A 78 15.92 -10.55 -54.05
C ASP A 78 14.87 -11.58 -53.57
N LEU A 79 15.32 -12.77 -53.13
CA LEU A 79 14.45 -13.78 -52.53
C LEU A 79 13.95 -13.37 -51.14
N ALA A 80 14.80 -12.66 -50.37
CA ALA A 80 14.45 -12.10 -49.06
C ALA A 80 13.29 -11.11 -49.17
N ALA A 81 13.40 -10.14 -50.08
CA ALA A 81 12.40 -9.10 -50.31
C ALA A 81 11.06 -9.66 -50.86
N GLY A 82 11.13 -10.76 -51.62
CA GLY A 82 9.96 -11.42 -52.22
C GLY A 82 9.41 -12.61 -51.44
N HIS A 83 9.65 -12.73 -50.13
CA HIS A 83 9.38 -13.96 -49.37
C HIS A 83 7.95 -14.52 -49.50
N GLN A 84 6.92 -13.66 -49.51
CA GLN A 84 5.52 -14.10 -49.68
C GLN A 84 5.31 -14.76 -51.05
N THR A 85 5.82 -14.11 -52.09
CA THR A 85 5.77 -14.61 -53.47
C THR A 85 6.51 -15.94 -53.61
N TRP A 86 7.69 -16.08 -52.99
CA TRP A 86 8.46 -17.32 -53.05
C TRP A 86 7.85 -18.46 -52.23
N ASN A 87 7.19 -18.16 -51.11
CA ASN A 87 6.41 -19.18 -50.38
C ASN A 87 5.24 -19.70 -51.21
N GLU A 88 4.56 -18.84 -51.96
CA GLU A 88 3.51 -19.26 -52.89
C GLU A 88 4.09 -20.12 -54.04
N VAL A 89 5.23 -19.72 -54.62
CA VAL A 89 5.93 -20.53 -55.64
C VAL A 89 6.31 -21.91 -55.08
N ILE A 90 6.86 -21.97 -53.87
CA ILE A 90 7.16 -23.24 -53.18
C ILE A 90 5.89 -24.08 -53.03
N HIS A 91 4.79 -23.47 -52.55
CA HIS A 91 3.53 -24.18 -52.34
C HIS A 91 2.97 -24.78 -53.65
N ARG A 92 2.99 -24.01 -54.74
CA ARG A 92 2.52 -24.46 -56.07
C ARG A 92 3.39 -25.56 -56.67
N LEU A 93 4.71 -25.48 -56.46
CA LEU A 93 5.64 -26.53 -56.90
C LEU A 93 5.50 -27.81 -56.08
N GLU A 94 5.30 -27.70 -54.76
CA GLU A 94 5.02 -28.86 -53.89
C GLU A 94 3.68 -29.52 -54.21
N ALA A 95 2.67 -28.73 -54.58
CA ALA A 95 1.38 -29.23 -55.06
C ALA A 95 1.46 -29.86 -56.47
N GLY A 96 2.58 -29.70 -57.18
CA GLY A 96 2.77 -30.20 -58.55
C GLY A 96 1.94 -29.47 -59.61
N GLU A 97 1.38 -28.31 -59.26
CA GLU A 97 0.51 -27.51 -60.12
C GLU A 97 1.31 -26.75 -61.19
N MET A 98 2.58 -26.47 -60.93
CA MET A 98 3.48 -25.74 -61.81
C MET A 98 4.68 -26.59 -62.25
N PRO A 99 5.09 -26.51 -63.54
CA PRO A 99 4.38 -25.90 -64.67
C PRO A 99 3.03 -26.62 -64.95
N PRO A 100 2.08 -26.03 -65.70
CA PRO A 100 0.77 -26.65 -66.01
C PRO A 100 0.85 -28.03 -66.70
N ALA A 101 -0.22 -28.83 -66.62
CA ALA A 101 -0.25 -30.21 -67.14
C ALA A 101 -0.04 -30.31 -68.65
N ASP A 102 -0.36 -29.26 -69.39
CA ASP A 102 -0.26 -29.10 -70.83
C ASP A 102 1.07 -28.48 -71.29
N HIS A 103 1.97 -28.10 -70.37
CA HIS A 103 3.28 -27.55 -70.71
C HIS A 103 4.26 -28.65 -71.15
N SER A 104 4.98 -28.41 -72.25
CA SER A 104 5.87 -29.39 -72.88
C SER A 104 7.17 -29.65 -72.09
N SER A 105 7.57 -28.72 -71.23
CA SER A 105 8.73 -28.81 -70.34
C SER A 105 8.27 -28.85 -68.89
N ARG A 106 8.33 -30.03 -68.25
CA ARG A 106 8.07 -30.20 -66.83
C ARG A 106 9.29 -30.80 -66.14
N PRO A 107 9.70 -30.27 -64.98
CA PRO A 107 10.72 -30.88 -64.16
C PRO A 107 10.23 -32.24 -63.63
N SER A 108 11.15 -33.18 -63.43
CA SER A 108 10.87 -34.40 -62.68
C SER A 108 10.55 -34.09 -61.22
N ALA A 109 9.85 -35.00 -60.54
CA ALA A 109 9.54 -34.84 -59.11
C ALA A 109 10.81 -34.64 -58.26
N GLU A 110 11.91 -35.30 -58.62
CA GLU A 110 13.22 -35.13 -57.96
C GLU A 110 13.78 -33.72 -58.19
N GLN A 111 13.68 -33.18 -59.41
CA GLN A 111 14.12 -31.82 -59.73
C GLN A 111 13.30 -30.75 -59.01
N SER A 112 11.96 -30.88 -58.97
CA SER A 112 11.10 -29.96 -58.20
C SER A 112 11.40 -30.01 -56.71
N THR A 113 11.59 -31.21 -56.15
CA THR A 113 11.91 -31.39 -54.72
C THR A 113 13.27 -30.77 -54.39
N ALA A 114 14.29 -30.99 -55.23
CA ALA A 114 15.61 -30.41 -55.06
C ALA A 114 15.56 -28.88 -55.12
N PHE A 115 14.82 -28.31 -56.07
CA PHE A 115 14.65 -26.88 -56.21
C PHE A 115 13.91 -26.24 -55.01
N VAL A 116 12.82 -26.86 -54.54
CA VAL A 116 12.11 -26.42 -53.33
C VAL A 116 13.01 -26.48 -52.10
N ALA A 117 13.80 -27.54 -51.95
CA ALA A 117 14.75 -27.67 -50.84
C ALA A 117 15.82 -26.57 -50.87
N GLN A 118 16.33 -26.22 -52.05
CA GLN A 118 17.27 -25.10 -52.24
C GLN A 118 16.64 -23.76 -51.91
N LEU A 119 15.44 -23.46 -52.42
CA LEU A 119 14.72 -22.23 -52.09
C LEU A 119 14.48 -22.10 -50.59
N ARG A 120 14.05 -23.19 -49.93
CA ARG A 120 13.88 -23.22 -48.46
C ARG A 120 15.20 -23.02 -47.72
N ALA A 121 16.31 -23.57 -48.22
CA ALA A 121 17.61 -23.37 -47.62
C ALA A 121 18.03 -21.89 -47.67
N ILE A 122 17.79 -21.21 -48.79
CA ILE A 122 18.07 -19.77 -48.93
C ILE A 122 17.17 -18.94 -48.03
N LEU A 123 15.85 -19.19 -48.06
CA LEU A 123 14.90 -18.47 -47.20
C LEU A 123 15.23 -18.69 -45.72
N ARG A 124 15.68 -19.89 -45.33
CA ARG A 124 16.14 -20.18 -43.96
C ARG A 124 17.46 -19.49 -43.62
N ALA A 125 18.43 -19.51 -44.54
CA ALA A 125 19.72 -18.85 -44.33
C ALA A 125 19.51 -17.35 -44.13
N GLU A 126 18.65 -16.73 -44.95
CA GLU A 126 18.30 -15.33 -44.84
C GLU A 126 17.47 -15.03 -43.58
N ALA A 127 16.48 -15.86 -43.26
CA ALA A 127 15.73 -15.73 -42.00
C ALA A 127 16.63 -15.90 -40.77
N THR A 128 17.68 -16.72 -40.85
CA THR A 128 18.68 -16.90 -39.78
C THR A 128 19.64 -15.71 -39.71
N ARG A 129 20.04 -15.17 -40.86
CA ARG A 129 20.86 -13.95 -40.96
C ARG A 129 20.15 -12.74 -40.33
N ASN A 130 18.85 -12.63 -40.56
CA ASN A 130 18.01 -11.56 -40.02
C ASN A 130 17.32 -11.98 -38.71
N ALA A 131 17.68 -13.14 -38.13
CA ALA A 131 17.07 -13.61 -36.89
C ALA A 131 17.46 -12.68 -35.74
N GLY A 132 16.44 -12.06 -35.13
CA GLY A 132 16.62 -11.09 -34.04
C GLY A 132 16.57 -9.63 -34.50
N ASP A 133 16.52 -9.35 -35.81
CA ASP A 133 16.20 -8.03 -36.35
C ASP A 133 14.69 -7.96 -36.66
N PRO A 134 13.89 -7.23 -35.85
CA PRO A 134 12.46 -7.06 -36.10
C PRO A 134 12.18 -6.11 -37.28
N GLY A 135 13.21 -5.54 -37.92
CA GLY A 135 13.10 -4.47 -38.90
C GLY A 135 12.81 -3.12 -38.25
N THR A 136 12.46 -2.13 -39.07
CA THR A 136 12.10 -0.80 -38.58
C THR A 136 10.84 -0.86 -37.73
N VAL A 137 10.98 -0.64 -36.42
CA VAL A 137 9.83 -0.59 -35.51
C VAL A 137 9.28 0.83 -35.47
N PRO A 138 8.06 1.09 -35.99
CA PRO A 138 7.49 2.42 -35.96
C PRO A 138 7.12 2.78 -34.53
N ILE A 139 7.25 4.07 -34.20
CA ILE A 139 6.78 4.60 -32.92
C ILE A 139 5.27 4.38 -32.82
N ARG A 140 4.82 3.80 -31.70
CA ARG A 140 3.40 3.59 -31.42
C ARG A 140 3.04 4.04 -30.02
N ARG A 141 1.79 4.48 -29.85
CA ARG A 141 1.26 4.73 -28.50
C ARG A 141 1.04 3.41 -27.76
N LEU A 142 0.90 3.49 -26.45
CA LEU A 142 0.36 2.41 -25.65
C LEU A 142 -1.07 2.11 -26.09
N SER A 143 -1.38 0.82 -26.20
CA SER A 143 -2.77 0.35 -26.24
C SER A 143 -3.49 0.71 -24.94
N ASN A 144 -4.81 0.66 -24.97
CA ASN A 144 -5.66 0.93 -23.81
C ASN A 144 -5.32 -0.02 -22.64
N ALA A 145 -5.05 -1.29 -22.94
CA ALA A 145 -4.64 -2.27 -21.94
C ALA A 145 -3.27 -1.94 -21.34
N GLU A 146 -2.26 -1.68 -22.18
CA GLU A 146 -0.91 -1.31 -21.74
C GLU A 146 -0.92 -0.03 -20.90
N TYR A 147 -1.74 0.96 -21.25
CA TYR A 147 -1.91 2.18 -20.46
C TYR A 147 -2.49 1.87 -19.07
N ASN A 148 -3.55 1.06 -18.99
CA ASN A 148 -4.14 0.68 -17.69
C ASN A 148 -3.13 -0.06 -16.81
N TYR A 149 -2.36 -1.01 -17.38
CA TYR A 149 -1.33 -1.73 -16.64
C TYR A 149 -0.21 -0.78 -16.18
N THR A 150 0.25 0.12 -17.06
CA THR A 150 1.27 1.10 -16.70
C THR A 150 0.80 1.99 -15.53
N ILE A 151 -0.44 2.49 -15.57
CA ILE A 151 -1.00 3.28 -14.46
C ILE A 151 -1.10 2.44 -13.19
N ARG A 152 -1.53 1.18 -13.29
CA ARG A 152 -1.57 0.26 -12.14
C ARG A 152 -0.19 0.03 -11.55
N ASP A 153 0.85 -0.11 -12.35
CA ASP A 153 2.20 -0.34 -11.86
C ASP A 153 2.77 0.93 -11.22
N LEU A 154 2.52 2.10 -11.82
CA LEU A 154 2.93 3.39 -11.26
C LEU A 154 2.29 3.70 -9.92
N THR A 155 0.98 3.45 -9.81
CA THR A 155 0.14 3.85 -8.65
C THR A 155 -0.09 2.74 -7.63
N GLY A 156 0.10 1.47 -8.01
CA GLY A 156 -0.28 0.29 -7.23
C GLY A 156 -1.77 -0.07 -7.31
N ILE A 157 -2.59 0.65 -8.09
CA ILE A 157 -4.07 0.61 -8.01
C ILE A 157 -4.70 0.42 -9.38
N ASP A 158 -5.70 -0.45 -9.46
CA ASP A 158 -6.40 -0.75 -10.71
C ASP A 158 -7.49 0.29 -11.06
N ILE A 159 -7.06 1.52 -11.38
CA ILE A 159 -7.95 2.67 -11.69
C ILE A 159 -8.72 2.46 -13.01
N ARG A 160 -8.09 1.78 -13.98
CA ARG A 160 -8.60 1.55 -15.35
C ARG A 160 -9.14 2.81 -16.06
N PRO A 161 -8.34 3.88 -16.19
CA PRO A 161 -8.81 5.16 -16.72
C PRO A 161 -9.16 5.13 -18.22
N THR A 162 -8.76 4.11 -18.98
CA THR A 162 -9.10 4.04 -20.42
C THR A 162 -10.51 3.52 -20.70
N ARG A 163 -11.37 3.36 -19.67
CA ARG A 163 -12.73 2.81 -19.82
C ARG A 163 -13.59 3.58 -20.84
N GLU A 164 -13.31 4.87 -20.99
CA GLU A 164 -14.02 5.80 -21.88
C GLU A 164 -13.29 6.04 -23.21
N PHE A 165 -12.22 5.28 -23.50
CA PHE A 165 -11.44 5.43 -24.71
C PHE A 165 -12.12 4.67 -25.85
N PRO A 166 -11.95 5.13 -27.11
CA PRO A 166 -12.28 4.30 -28.27
C PRO A 166 -11.53 2.97 -28.21
N VAL A 167 -12.17 1.91 -28.68
CA VAL A 167 -11.53 0.59 -28.82
C VAL A 167 -10.34 0.71 -29.78
N ASP A 168 -9.22 0.10 -29.42
CA ASP A 168 -8.05 0.07 -30.28
C ASP A 168 -8.35 -0.73 -31.56
N PRO A 169 -8.08 -0.18 -32.76
CA PRO A 169 -8.33 -0.88 -34.00
C PRO A 169 -7.35 -2.05 -34.17
N ALA A 170 -7.88 -3.20 -34.59
CA ALA A 170 -7.05 -4.35 -34.96
C ALA A 170 -6.49 -4.20 -36.39
N ASN A 171 -5.27 -4.68 -36.61
CA ASN A 171 -4.70 -4.79 -37.96
C ASN A 171 -5.31 -5.99 -38.73
N GLU A 172 -4.89 -6.19 -39.98
CA GLU A 172 -5.38 -7.30 -40.83
C GLU A 172 -5.16 -8.69 -40.21
N ALA A 173 -4.16 -8.83 -39.34
CA ALA A 173 -3.86 -10.05 -38.61
C ALA A 173 -4.60 -10.18 -37.26
N GLY A 174 -5.41 -9.20 -36.87
CA GLY A 174 -6.23 -9.20 -35.66
C GLY A 174 -5.54 -8.67 -34.39
N PHE A 175 -4.35 -8.07 -34.50
CA PHE A 175 -3.61 -7.50 -33.37
C PHE A 175 -3.98 -6.03 -33.16
N ASP A 176 -4.31 -5.67 -31.91
CA ASP A 176 -4.72 -4.34 -31.46
C ASP A 176 -3.57 -3.50 -30.85
N ASN A 177 -2.36 -4.06 -30.82
CA ASN A 177 -1.15 -3.42 -30.28
C ASN A 177 -0.14 -3.05 -31.37
N SER A 178 -0.56 -3.01 -32.63
CA SER A 178 0.32 -2.74 -33.77
C SER A 178 0.53 -1.23 -33.98
N ALA A 179 1.73 -0.85 -34.43
CA ALA A 179 2.05 0.55 -34.69
C ALA A 179 1.25 1.15 -35.86
N GLU A 180 0.89 0.32 -36.83
CA GLU A 180 0.12 0.70 -38.02
C GLU A 180 -1.32 1.11 -37.68
N SER A 181 -1.89 0.51 -36.63
CA SER A 181 -3.29 0.75 -36.24
C SER A 181 -3.41 1.81 -35.14
N LEU A 182 -2.40 1.94 -34.26
CA LEU A 182 -2.44 2.82 -33.09
C LEU A 182 -2.02 4.27 -33.39
N THR A 183 -2.91 5.01 -34.03
CA THR A 183 -2.75 6.46 -34.24
C THR A 183 -3.33 7.28 -33.09
N LEU A 184 -2.86 8.53 -32.93
CA LEU A 184 -3.34 9.48 -31.93
C LEU A 184 -4.19 10.58 -32.58
N SER A 185 -5.46 10.65 -32.22
CA SER A 185 -6.36 11.74 -32.62
C SER A 185 -6.43 12.83 -31.55
N SER A 186 -6.84 14.04 -31.93
CA SER A 186 -7.07 15.13 -30.97
C SER A 186 -8.13 14.77 -29.92
N ALA A 187 -9.18 14.05 -30.32
CA ALA A 187 -10.20 13.54 -29.40
C ALA A 187 -9.63 12.55 -28.39
N LEU A 188 -8.72 11.67 -28.83
CA LEU A 188 -8.04 10.72 -27.94
C LEU A 188 -7.07 11.44 -27.00
N MET A 189 -6.38 12.50 -27.44
CA MET A 189 -5.55 13.33 -26.55
C MET A 189 -6.36 13.94 -25.39
N ASN A 190 -7.57 14.45 -25.67
CA ASN A 190 -8.47 14.94 -24.62
C ASN A 190 -8.87 13.83 -23.63
N LYS A 191 -9.01 12.59 -24.10
CA LYS A 191 -9.27 11.43 -23.24
C LYS A 191 -8.07 11.08 -22.37
N TYR A 192 -6.84 11.18 -22.87
CA TYR A 192 -5.62 11.05 -22.05
C TYR A 192 -5.54 12.13 -20.97
N LEU A 193 -5.84 13.39 -21.28
CA LEU A 193 -5.88 14.45 -20.27
C LEU A 193 -6.93 14.18 -19.18
N ALA A 194 -8.13 13.73 -19.57
CA ALA A 194 -9.17 13.33 -18.61
C ALA A 194 -8.73 12.14 -17.74
N ALA A 195 -8.08 11.13 -18.35
CA ALA A 195 -7.51 9.99 -17.64
C ALA A 195 -6.42 10.40 -16.65
N ALA A 196 -5.50 11.27 -17.04
CA ALA A 196 -4.45 11.79 -16.16
C ALA A 196 -5.05 12.56 -14.97
N ARG A 197 -6.07 13.41 -15.23
CA ARG A 197 -6.83 14.10 -14.20
C ARG A 197 -7.58 13.15 -13.27
N GLU A 198 -8.08 12.03 -13.76
CA GLU A 198 -8.69 10.99 -12.93
C GLU A 198 -7.65 10.30 -12.04
N VAL A 199 -6.46 9.98 -12.55
CA VAL A 199 -5.40 9.33 -11.78
C VAL A 199 -4.96 10.17 -10.58
N VAL A 200 -4.79 11.48 -10.75
CA VAL A 200 -4.39 12.37 -9.64
C VAL A 200 -5.47 12.57 -8.58
N GLN A 201 -6.73 12.18 -8.86
CA GLN A 201 -7.77 12.16 -7.82
C GLN A 201 -7.50 11.12 -6.74
N TYR A 202 -6.64 10.14 -7.01
CA TYR A 202 -6.23 9.13 -6.04
C TYR A 202 -4.97 9.57 -5.28
N LEU A 203 -4.31 10.68 -5.65
CA LEU A 203 -3.07 11.14 -5.05
C LEU A 203 -3.28 11.61 -3.60
N VAL A 204 -2.42 11.16 -2.69
CA VAL A 204 -2.34 11.61 -1.30
C VAL A 204 -0.91 12.02 -0.97
N LEU A 205 -0.71 13.29 -0.61
CA LEU A 205 0.57 13.76 -0.07
C LEU A 205 0.76 13.25 1.37
N LYS A 206 1.95 12.74 1.68
CA LYS A 206 2.34 12.19 2.98
C LYS A 206 3.54 12.95 3.54
N PRO A 207 3.84 12.90 4.84
CA PRO A 207 5.01 13.60 5.41
C PRO A 207 6.35 13.31 4.70
N HIS A 208 6.47 12.14 4.05
CA HIS A 208 7.69 11.68 3.37
C HIS A 208 7.42 11.22 1.93
N GLY A 209 6.78 12.06 1.11
CA GLY A 209 6.50 11.76 -0.30
C GLY A 209 5.00 11.75 -0.60
N PHE A 210 4.58 10.98 -1.60
CA PHE A 210 3.15 10.82 -1.89
C PHE A 210 2.85 9.37 -2.24
N ASP A 211 1.56 9.04 -2.20
CA ASP A 211 1.04 7.72 -2.50
C ASP A 211 -0.30 7.85 -3.23
N PHE A 212 -0.87 6.74 -3.66
CA PHE A 212 -2.22 6.69 -4.22
C PHE A 212 -3.16 5.94 -3.26
N ALA A 213 -4.33 6.51 -2.99
CA ALA A 213 -5.37 5.90 -2.18
C ALA A 213 -6.18 4.88 -3.00
N PRO A 214 -6.80 3.83 -2.41
CA PRO A 214 -7.60 2.84 -3.15
C PRO A 214 -8.93 3.37 -3.70
N HIS A 215 -9.24 4.65 -3.44
CA HIS A 215 -10.41 5.36 -3.94
C HIS A 215 -10.04 6.83 -4.17
N PRO A 216 -10.82 7.59 -4.96
CA PRO A 216 -10.61 9.03 -5.09
C PRO A 216 -10.66 9.73 -3.73
N VAL A 217 -9.79 10.73 -3.54
CA VAL A 217 -9.58 11.52 -2.33
C VAL A 217 -9.79 13.01 -2.61
N MET A 218 -10.99 13.34 -3.09
CA MET A 218 -11.32 14.69 -3.56
C MET A 218 -11.84 15.60 -2.45
N THR A 219 -12.45 15.02 -1.44
CA THR A 219 -13.03 15.75 -0.31
C THR A 219 -12.30 15.43 0.98
N ASP A 220 -12.46 16.29 1.98
CA ASP A 220 -11.97 16.01 3.33
C ASP A 220 -12.53 14.70 3.88
N THR A 221 -13.79 14.36 3.54
CA THR A 221 -14.42 13.11 3.97
C THR A 221 -13.74 11.88 3.36
N ASP A 222 -13.28 11.97 2.11
CA ASP A 222 -12.53 10.89 1.47
C ASP A 222 -11.15 10.73 2.12
N ARG A 223 -10.47 11.84 2.41
CA ARG A 223 -9.18 11.84 3.12
C ARG A 223 -9.30 11.27 4.52
N ASP A 224 -10.35 11.65 5.24
CA ASP A 224 -10.74 11.11 6.54
C ASP A 224 -10.91 9.59 6.44
N LYS A 225 -11.72 9.12 5.48
CA LYS A 225 -11.95 7.69 5.24
C LYS A 225 -10.64 6.94 4.95
N TYR A 226 -9.76 7.50 4.12
CA TYR A 226 -8.46 6.88 3.81
C TYR A 226 -7.61 6.68 5.07
N CYS A 227 -7.46 7.72 5.88
CA CYS A 227 -6.60 7.68 7.06
C CYS A 227 -7.20 6.86 8.21
N VAL A 228 -8.49 7.08 8.52
CA VAL A 228 -9.19 6.41 9.62
C VAL A 228 -9.24 4.90 9.41
N ASN A 229 -9.51 4.43 8.19
CA ASN A 229 -9.54 2.99 7.93
C ASN A 229 -8.18 2.33 8.15
N ARG A 230 -7.07 2.97 7.77
CA ARG A 230 -5.73 2.42 7.99
C ARG A 230 -5.39 2.27 9.47
N ILE A 231 -5.75 3.24 10.31
CA ILE A 231 -5.59 3.15 11.78
C ILE A 231 -6.48 2.03 12.34
N VAL A 232 -7.73 1.96 11.90
CA VAL A 232 -8.68 0.95 12.40
C VAL A 232 -8.28 -0.47 11.96
N ASP A 233 -7.79 -0.64 10.74
CA ASP A 233 -7.27 -1.91 10.26
C ASP A 233 -6.00 -2.30 11.00
N PHE A 234 -5.13 -1.34 11.33
CA PHE A 234 -4.00 -1.56 12.23
C PHE A 234 -4.46 -2.05 13.60
N TYR A 235 -5.51 -1.49 14.18
CA TYR A 235 -6.04 -1.94 15.47
C TYR A 235 -6.66 -3.33 15.39
N ARG A 236 -7.49 -3.60 14.38
CA ARG A 236 -8.22 -4.87 14.21
C ARG A 236 -7.30 -6.08 14.05
N ARG A 237 -6.09 -5.89 13.49
CA ARG A 237 -5.10 -6.98 13.36
C ARG A 237 -4.33 -7.30 14.64
N GLN A 238 -4.49 -6.53 15.71
CA GLN A 238 -3.70 -6.73 16.92
C GLN A 238 -4.23 -7.88 17.78
N PRO A 239 -3.36 -8.75 18.32
CA PRO A 239 -3.77 -9.87 19.15
C PRO A 239 -4.16 -9.37 20.54
N THR A 240 -5.44 -9.04 20.73
CA THR A 240 -5.97 -8.44 21.97
C THR A 240 -6.90 -9.37 22.75
N ASP A 241 -7.15 -10.59 22.25
CA ASP A 241 -8.00 -11.57 22.93
C ASP A 241 -7.26 -12.24 24.10
N TYR A 242 -7.77 -12.04 25.32
CA TYR A 242 -7.23 -12.66 26.53
C TYR A 242 -7.22 -14.19 26.49
N ALA A 243 -8.21 -14.83 25.86
CA ALA A 243 -8.28 -16.29 25.79
C ALA A 243 -7.08 -16.88 25.04
N ASP A 244 -6.59 -16.20 23.99
CA ASP A 244 -5.41 -16.61 23.24
C ASP A 244 -4.15 -16.55 24.11
N TYR A 245 -3.99 -15.51 24.93
CA TYR A 245 -2.86 -15.40 25.85
C TYR A 245 -2.91 -16.45 26.97
N PHE A 246 -4.09 -16.72 27.55
CA PHE A 246 -4.22 -17.76 28.57
C PHE A 246 -3.95 -19.16 28.01
N PHE A 247 -4.38 -19.41 26.77
CA PHE A 247 -4.15 -20.69 26.09
C PHE A 247 -2.68 -20.86 25.70
N ALA A 248 -2.05 -19.83 25.15
CA ALA A 248 -0.61 -19.85 24.86
C ALA A 248 0.20 -20.07 26.14
N ALA A 249 -0.16 -19.40 27.25
CA ALA A 249 0.47 -19.63 28.54
C ALA A 249 0.25 -21.08 29.03
N TRP A 250 -0.96 -21.63 28.87
CA TRP A 250 -1.23 -23.03 29.21
C TRP A 250 -0.34 -23.99 28.41
N GLN A 251 -0.12 -23.72 27.12
CA GLN A 251 0.80 -24.50 26.30
C GLN A 251 2.26 -24.41 26.77
N VAL A 252 2.70 -23.24 27.23
CA VAL A 252 4.02 -23.10 27.88
C VAL A 252 4.12 -23.99 29.11
N ARG A 253 3.05 -24.10 29.91
CA ARG A 253 3.04 -24.92 31.13
C ARG A 253 3.14 -26.42 30.85
N VAL A 254 2.44 -26.91 29.83
CA VAL A 254 2.42 -28.35 29.49
C VAL A 254 3.56 -28.76 28.56
N ALA A 255 4.29 -27.79 27.99
CA ALA A 255 5.48 -28.04 27.19
C ALA A 255 6.69 -28.36 28.08
N ASP A 256 7.51 -29.29 27.63
CA ASP A 256 8.81 -29.58 28.23
C ASP A 256 9.83 -28.51 27.81
N GLY A 257 10.39 -27.75 28.77
CA GLY A 257 11.46 -26.79 28.48
C GLY A 257 11.54 -25.62 29.46
N ASP A 258 12.57 -24.78 29.28
CA ASP A 258 12.72 -23.53 30.04
C ASP A 258 11.70 -22.49 29.54
N PRO A 259 10.82 -21.94 30.39
CA PRO A 259 9.85 -20.92 30.02
C PRO A 259 10.47 -19.72 29.28
N ALA A 260 11.72 -19.34 29.58
CA ALA A 260 12.40 -18.23 28.90
C ALA A 260 12.58 -18.49 27.39
N THR A 261 12.62 -19.76 26.97
CA THR A 261 12.74 -20.17 25.57
C THR A 261 11.39 -20.53 24.94
N VAL A 262 10.49 -21.12 25.73
CA VAL A 262 9.19 -21.63 25.26
C VAL A 262 8.18 -20.49 25.08
N VAL A 263 8.20 -19.46 25.94
CA VAL A 263 7.27 -18.31 25.83
C VAL A 263 7.34 -17.61 24.46
N PRO A 264 8.52 -17.20 23.95
CA PRO A 264 8.60 -16.61 22.61
C PRO A 264 8.15 -17.56 21.48
N GLN A 265 8.41 -18.86 21.62
CA GLN A 265 8.00 -19.86 20.62
C GLN A 265 6.48 -20.02 20.58
N MET A 266 5.84 -20.11 21.76
CA MET A 266 4.38 -20.21 21.86
C MET A 266 3.71 -18.92 21.41
N ALA A 267 4.30 -17.75 21.71
CA ALA A 267 3.79 -16.49 21.19
C ALA A 267 3.73 -16.47 19.67
N ALA A 268 4.80 -16.91 19.00
CA ALA A 268 4.84 -17.03 17.54
C ALA A 268 3.84 -18.06 17.01
N ALA A 269 3.70 -19.22 17.67
CA ALA A 269 2.80 -20.29 17.24
C ALA A 269 1.31 -19.90 17.30
N HIS A 270 0.92 -19.04 18.26
CA HIS A 270 -0.46 -18.57 18.44
C HIS A 270 -0.71 -17.18 17.88
N ASN A 271 0.28 -16.56 17.22
CA ASN A 271 0.18 -15.21 16.69
C ASN A 271 -0.21 -14.17 17.78
N VAL A 272 0.36 -14.30 18.98
CA VAL A 272 0.16 -13.37 20.11
C VAL A 272 1.44 -12.59 20.44
N SER A 273 1.32 -11.48 21.17
CA SER A 273 2.50 -10.68 21.53
C SER A 273 3.42 -11.43 22.52
N PRO A 274 4.70 -11.64 22.20
CA PRO A 274 5.65 -12.30 23.12
C PRO A 274 5.87 -11.47 24.40
N LYS A 275 5.87 -10.14 24.27
CA LYS A 275 6.00 -9.20 25.38
C LYS A 275 4.82 -9.32 26.35
N TYR A 276 3.59 -9.33 25.82
CA TYR A 276 2.41 -9.45 26.67
C TYR A 276 2.27 -10.87 27.23
N LEU A 277 2.56 -11.90 26.45
CA LEU A 277 2.54 -13.29 26.92
C LEU A 277 3.50 -13.51 28.10
N ALA A 278 4.71 -12.93 28.07
CA ALA A 278 5.63 -12.98 29.20
C ALA A 278 5.02 -12.33 30.46
N THR A 279 4.37 -11.17 30.30
CA THR A 279 3.68 -10.49 31.42
C THR A 279 2.56 -11.34 32.00
N VAL A 280 1.73 -11.96 31.15
CA VAL A 280 0.64 -12.85 31.57
C VAL A 280 1.20 -14.10 32.24
N TRP A 281 2.24 -14.70 31.69
CA TRP A 281 2.92 -15.86 32.25
C TRP A 281 3.48 -15.60 33.65
N ASP A 282 4.18 -14.48 33.84
CA ASP A 282 4.70 -14.08 35.15
C ASP A 282 3.56 -13.92 36.15
N VAL A 283 2.46 -13.29 35.74
CA VAL A 283 1.29 -13.11 36.60
C VAL A 283 0.64 -14.43 36.97
N LEU A 284 0.57 -15.41 36.06
CA LEU A 284 -0.04 -16.73 36.29
C LEU A 284 0.81 -17.65 37.16
N THR A 285 2.14 -17.54 37.05
CA THR A 285 3.08 -18.44 37.75
C THR A 285 3.53 -17.90 39.09
N ASP A 286 3.41 -16.59 39.32
CA ASP A 286 3.71 -15.95 40.58
C ASP A 286 2.86 -16.52 41.76
N SER A 287 3.50 -16.66 42.92
CA SER A 287 2.93 -17.22 44.15
C SER A 287 2.79 -16.20 45.29
N HIS A 288 3.03 -14.91 45.06
CA HIS A 288 3.09 -13.92 46.14
C HIS A 288 1.74 -13.36 46.62
N ASP A 289 0.65 -13.49 45.84
CA ASP A 289 -0.65 -12.90 46.22
C ASP A 289 -1.60 -13.95 46.81
N GLU A 290 -1.90 -13.85 48.11
CA GLU A 290 -2.76 -14.82 48.83
C GLU A 290 -4.27 -14.49 48.75
N VAL A 291 -4.65 -13.28 48.31
CA VAL A 291 -6.04 -12.80 48.31
C VAL A 291 -6.33 -11.94 47.07
N GLY A 292 -7.53 -12.05 46.48
CA GLY A 292 -8.02 -11.17 45.42
C GLY A 292 -8.08 -11.81 44.02
N PRO A 293 -8.42 -11.03 42.98
CA PRO A 293 -8.74 -11.57 41.65
C PRO A 293 -7.62 -12.34 40.98
N LEU A 294 -6.35 -11.96 41.21
CA LEU A 294 -5.21 -12.69 40.66
C LEU A 294 -5.10 -14.11 41.21
N GLN A 295 -5.40 -14.32 42.49
CA GLN A 295 -5.33 -15.66 43.08
C GLN A 295 -6.38 -16.59 42.49
N ILE A 296 -7.57 -16.06 42.18
CA ILE A 296 -8.65 -16.85 41.57
C ILE A 296 -8.35 -17.13 40.11
N LEU A 297 -7.90 -16.13 39.36
CA LEU A 297 -7.42 -16.30 38.00
C LEU A 297 -6.34 -17.39 37.92
N ARG A 298 -5.37 -17.39 38.84
CA ARG A 298 -4.35 -18.45 38.95
C ARG A 298 -4.94 -19.82 39.28
N THR A 299 -5.91 -19.87 40.18
CA THR A 299 -6.57 -21.13 40.57
C THR A 299 -7.31 -21.73 39.37
N LEU A 300 -8.17 -20.94 38.71
CA LEU A 300 -8.88 -21.36 37.51
C LEU A 300 -7.94 -21.83 36.40
N TRP A 301 -6.83 -21.13 36.21
CA TRP A 301 -5.83 -21.53 35.22
C TRP A 301 -5.07 -22.80 35.62
N ARG A 302 -4.73 -22.98 36.91
CA ARG A 302 -4.09 -24.20 37.44
C ARG A 302 -4.99 -25.43 37.33
N ASP A 303 -6.29 -25.26 37.48
CA ASP A 303 -7.29 -26.32 37.37
C ASP A 303 -7.52 -26.80 35.92
N LEU A 304 -7.03 -26.07 34.92
CA LEU A 304 -7.02 -26.54 33.53
C LEU A 304 -6.26 -27.86 33.40
N PRO A 305 -6.63 -28.75 32.45
CA PRO A 305 -5.99 -30.04 32.25
C PRO A 305 -4.45 -29.95 32.18
N ALA A 306 -3.75 -30.88 32.82
CA ALA A 306 -2.29 -30.98 32.70
C ALA A 306 -1.85 -31.78 31.45
N ASP A 307 -2.77 -32.51 30.82
CA ASP A 307 -2.53 -33.31 29.63
C ASP A 307 -2.60 -32.45 28.36
N SER A 308 -1.51 -32.39 27.60
CA SER A 308 -1.39 -31.65 26.35
C SER A 308 -2.35 -32.12 25.26
N ASN A 309 -2.95 -33.32 25.38
CA ASN A 309 -3.94 -33.84 24.45
C ASN A 309 -5.34 -33.24 24.66
N ARG A 310 -5.62 -32.65 25.82
CA ARG A 310 -6.94 -32.07 26.16
C ARG A 310 -7.05 -30.59 25.76
N GLN A 311 -6.61 -30.27 24.55
CA GLN A 311 -6.50 -28.88 24.07
C GLN A 311 -7.86 -28.16 24.01
N GLN A 312 -8.91 -28.85 23.54
CA GLN A 312 -10.24 -28.24 23.43
C GLN A 312 -10.79 -27.81 24.79
N GLU A 313 -10.69 -28.68 25.79
CA GLU A 313 -11.15 -28.38 27.14
C GLU A 313 -10.31 -27.29 27.81
N ALA A 314 -8.99 -27.28 27.58
CA ALA A 314 -8.13 -26.19 28.03
C ALA A 314 -8.54 -24.86 27.38
N ARG A 315 -8.87 -24.85 26.08
CA ARG A 315 -9.33 -23.65 25.36
C ARG A 315 -10.65 -23.12 25.94
N GLU A 316 -11.64 -23.98 26.12
CA GLU A 316 -12.93 -23.60 26.74
C GLU A 316 -12.73 -23.04 28.16
N GLY A 317 -11.77 -23.59 28.91
CA GLY A 317 -11.38 -23.05 30.21
C GLY A 317 -10.72 -21.67 30.14
N CYS A 318 -9.81 -21.45 29.19
CA CYS A 318 -9.20 -20.15 28.94
C CYS A 318 -10.22 -19.08 28.55
N GLU A 319 -11.24 -19.44 27.77
CA GLU A 319 -12.36 -18.55 27.42
C GLU A 319 -13.18 -18.14 28.64
N ARG A 320 -13.43 -19.06 29.59
CA ARG A 320 -14.08 -18.73 30.88
C ARG A 320 -13.23 -17.77 31.72
N ILE A 321 -11.91 -17.98 31.76
CA ILE A 321 -10.99 -17.09 32.48
C ILE A 321 -10.98 -15.69 31.84
N ALA A 322 -10.96 -15.61 30.51
CA ALA A 322 -11.06 -14.35 29.78
C ALA A 322 -12.40 -13.63 30.05
N ALA A 323 -13.51 -14.36 30.07
CA ALA A 323 -14.82 -13.81 30.42
C ALA A 323 -14.84 -13.24 31.84
N PHE A 324 -14.24 -13.93 32.81
CA PHE A 324 -14.06 -13.44 34.18
C PHE A 324 -13.29 -12.12 34.22
N VAL A 325 -12.15 -12.02 33.52
CA VAL A 325 -11.35 -10.79 33.46
C VAL A 325 -12.16 -9.62 32.90
N THR A 326 -12.83 -9.85 31.77
CA THR A 326 -13.65 -8.83 31.11
C THR A 326 -14.83 -8.37 31.99
N ALA A 327 -15.54 -9.31 32.61
CA ALA A 327 -16.66 -9.00 33.50
C ALA A 327 -16.20 -8.18 34.73
N LEU A 328 -15.09 -8.58 35.34
CA LEU A 328 -14.53 -7.84 36.47
C LEU A 328 -14.05 -6.44 36.07
N ARG A 329 -13.35 -6.31 34.93
CA ARG A 329 -12.87 -5.00 34.46
C ARG A 329 -14.01 -4.02 34.20
N ALA A 330 -15.15 -4.48 33.69
CA ALA A 330 -16.33 -3.64 33.49
C ALA A 330 -16.86 -3.03 34.80
N GLN A 331 -16.78 -3.74 35.93
CA GLN A 331 -17.20 -3.23 37.24
C GLN A 331 -16.19 -2.24 37.85
N LEU A 332 -14.94 -2.27 37.39
CA LEU A 332 -13.84 -1.48 37.92
C LEU A 332 -13.59 -0.18 37.13
N GLU A 333 -14.32 0.04 36.03
CA GLU A 333 -14.16 1.20 35.16
C GLU A 333 -14.31 2.51 35.98
N PRO A 334 -13.31 3.41 35.92
CA PRO A 334 -13.37 4.68 36.64
C PRO A 334 -14.52 5.56 36.16
N ARG A 335 -15.36 5.99 37.11
CA ARG A 335 -16.40 6.99 36.83
C ARG A 335 -15.78 8.37 36.82
N VAL A 336 -15.74 8.98 35.65
CA VAL A 336 -15.26 10.36 35.46
C VAL A 336 -16.47 11.28 35.39
N GLU A 337 -16.64 12.12 36.42
CA GLU A 337 -17.65 13.18 36.42
C GLU A 337 -17.29 14.27 35.41
N GLY A 338 -18.31 14.83 34.75
CA GLY A 338 -18.12 15.92 33.78
C GLY A 338 -17.72 17.23 34.45
N LEU A 339 -16.97 18.04 33.72
CA LEU A 339 -16.66 19.41 34.14
C LEU A 339 -17.84 20.35 33.84
N SER A 340 -17.93 21.44 34.59
CA SER A 340 -18.95 22.46 34.41
C SER A 340 -18.40 23.84 34.75
N ILE A 341 -18.74 24.82 33.91
CA ILE A 341 -18.56 26.27 34.12
C ILE A 341 -19.86 26.91 33.62
N GLU A 342 -20.36 27.92 34.33
CA GLU A 342 -21.64 28.53 33.94
C GLU A 342 -21.59 29.07 32.50
N GLY A 343 -22.56 28.71 31.68
CA GLY A 343 -22.64 29.11 30.27
C GLY A 343 -21.78 28.31 29.28
N ILE A 344 -20.80 27.51 29.72
CA ILE A 344 -20.09 26.59 28.82
C ILE A 344 -20.90 25.30 28.70
N HIS A 345 -21.21 24.88 27.47
CA HIS A 345 -21.96 23.67 27.21
C HIS A 345 -21.17 22.43 27.64
N SER A 346 -21.83 21.43 28.24
CA SER A 346 -21.18 20.19 28.72
C SER A 346 -20.52 19.38 27.60
N GLY A 347 -21.00 19.54 26.37
CA GLY A 347 -20.43 18.98 25.13
C GLY A 347 -19.36 19.85 24.45
N ALA A 348 -18.90 20.94 25.09
CA ALA A 348 -17.79 21.73 24.57
C ALA A 348 -16.52 20.87 24.42
N GLN A 349 -15.74 21.10 23.37
CA GLN A 349 -14.59 20.24 23.06
C GLN A 349 -13.60 20.14 24.22
N SER A 350 -13.32 21.24 24.92
CA SER A 350 -12.40 21.28 26.05
C SER A 350 -12.81 20.31 27.18
N PHE A 351 -14.10 20.17 27.47
CA PHE A 351 -14.59 19.27 28.51
C PHE A 351 -14.67 17.82 28.04
N VAL A 352 -15.10 17.59 26.80
CA VAL A 352 -15.19 16.24 26.21
C VAL A 352 -13.79 15.64 26.04
N LEU A 353 -12.81 16.41 25.54
CA LEU A 353 -11.43 15.95 25.38
C LEU A 353 -10.76 15.70 26.73
N TRP A 354 -10.93 16.59 27.71
CA TRP A 354 -10.44 16.33 29.08
C TRP A 354 -11.01 15.03 29.66
N LYS A 355 -12.30 14.78 29.45
CA LYS A 355 -12.96 13.55 29.93
C LYS A 355 -12.39 12.32 29.21
N ASN A 356 -12.17 12.41 27.89
CA ASN A 356 -11.49 11.36 27.14
C ASN A 356 -10.07 11.09 27.68
N ASP A 357 -9.30 12.14 28.02
CA ASP A 357 -7.98 12.00 28.67
C ASP A 357 -8.06 11.28 30.00
N GLN A 358 -9.09 11.56 30.80
CA GLN A 358 -9.29 10.82 32.04
C GLN A 358 -9.58 9.34 31.77
N TYR A 359 -10.42 8.99 30.80
CA TYR A 359 -10.66 7.57 30.47
C TYR A 359 -9.39 6.89 29.94
N ALA A 360 -8.68 7.52 29.00
CA ALA A 360 -7.44 6.99 28.42
C ALA A 360 -6.36 6.76 29.49
N ALA A 361 -6.15 7.74 30.38
CA ALA A 361 -5.16 7.65 31.46
C ALA A 361 -5.50 6.59 32.53
N ASN A 362 -6.76 6.11 32.55
CA ASN A 362 -7.26 5.21 33.56
C ASN A 362 -7.63 3.80 33.04
N ARG A 363 -7.33 3.48 31.77
CA ARG A 363 -7.58 2.15 31.18
C ARG A 363 -6.96 0.99 31.97
N ARG A 364 -5.84 1.26 32.63
CA ARG A 364 -5.06 0.31 33.46
C ARG A 364 -5.24 0.54 34.97
N ARG A 365 -6.27 1.28 35.37
CA ARG A 365 -6.58 1.65 36.77
C ARG A 365 -7.99 1.20 37.14
N TYR A 366 -8.37 1.41 38.40
CA TYR A 366 -9.70 1.10 38.92
C TYR A 366 -10.24 2.28 39.76
N SER A 367 -11.57 2.37 39.92
CA SER A 367 -12.19 3.34 40.81
C SER A 367 -12.07 2.91 42.27
N SER A 368 -11.54 3.78 43.14
CA SER A 368 -11.53 3.53 44.60
C SER A 368 -12.94 3.45 45.19
N ASN A 369 -13.94 4.01 44.49
CA ASN A 369 -15.35 4.00 44.85
C ASN A 369 -16.15 2.99 44.00
N ALA A 370 -15.48 2.10 43.24
CA ALA A 370 -16.18 1.02 42.54
C ALA A 370 -16.90 0.15 43.58
N THR A 371 -18.22 0.13 43.51
CA THR A 371 -19.00 -0.94 44.13
C THR A 371 -18.75 -2.17 43.27
N ILE A 372 -17.85 -3.04 43.71
CA ILE A 372 -17.80 -4.41 43.20
C ILE A 372 -19.13 -5.00 43.63
N ASP A 373 -20.01 -5.35 42.69
CA ASP A 373 -21.30 -5.94 43.04
C ASP A 373 -21.00 -7.32 43.64
N ILE A 374 -21.07 -7.36 44.97
CA ILE A 374 -20.92 -8.58 45.74
C ILE A 374 -22.28 -9.27 45.69
N PRO A 375 -22.38 -10.52 45.21
CA PRO A 375 -23.63 -11.27 45.30
C PRO A 375 -24.12 -11.27 46.76
N GLU A 376 -25.39 -10.94 47.01
CA GLU A 376 -25.99 -10.89 48.37
C GLU A 376 -26.07 -12.27 49.07
N PHE A 377 -25.77 -13.35 48.35
CA PHE A 377 -25.76 -14.74 48.84
C PHE A 377 -24.34 -15.28 48.97
N PRO A 378 -24.07 -16.28 49.84
CA PRO A 378 -22.74 -16.86 49.95
C PRO A 378 -22.28 -17.35 48.57
N PRO A 379 -21.03 -17.05 48.17
CA PRO A 379 -20.52 -17.37 46.84
C PRO A 379 -20.57 -18.88 46.58
N GLU A 380 -21.33 -19.31 45.56
CA GLU A 380 -21.41 -20.71 45.17
C GLU A 380 -20.17 -21.14 44.38
N THR A 381 -19.50 -20.18 43.71
CA THR A 381 -18.35 -20.40 42.84
C THR A 381 -17.05 -19.73 43.35
N LEU A 382 -15.90 -20.10 42.79
CA LEU A 382 -14.59 -19.48 43.12
C LEU A 382 -14.54 -18.03 42.63
N GLU A 383 -15.23 -17.73 41.54
CA GLU A 383 -15.36 -16.42 40.90
C GLU A 383 -16.13 -15.44 41.79
N ASP A 384 -17.21 -15.89 42.43
CA ASP A 384 -17.98 -15.07 43.37
C ASP A 384 -17.15 -14.73 44.63
N LYS A 385 -16.24 -15.62 45.04
CA LYS A 385 -15.27 -15.33 46.12
C LYS A 385 -14.27 -14.25 45.74
N ALA A 386 -14.04 -14.01 44.44
CA ALA A 386 -13.11 -12.98 43.96
C ALA A 386 -13.60 -11.57 44.21
N LEU A 387 -14.92 -11.40 44.20
CA LEU A 387 -15.60 -10.12 44.36
C LEU A 387 -15.75 -9.74 45.83
N LEU A 388 -15.54 -10.70 46.74
CA LEU A 388 -15.65 -10.47 48.18
C LEU A 388 -14.48 -9.64 48.72
N LEU A 389 -14.81 -8.41 49.11
CA LEU A 389 -13.90 -7.56 49.88
C LEU A 389 -13.67 -8.15 51.29
N PRO A 390 -12.41 -8.40 51.69
CA PRO A 390 -12.13 -8.91 53.03
C PRO A 390 -12.64 -7.96 54.13
N SER A 391 -13.16 -8.55 55.21
CA SER A 391 -13.64 -7.81 56.39
C SER A 391 -12.49 -7.29 57.26
N ASN A 392 -11.33 -7.97 57.25
CA ASN A 392 -10.11 -7.55 57.96
C ASN A 392 -9.42 -6.38 57.21
N GLY A 393 -9.06 -5.33 57.94
CA GLY A 393 -8.44 -4.12 57.38
C GLY A 393 -7.09 -4.35 56.68
N GLU A 394 -6.26 -5.27 57.16
CA GLU A 394 -4.96 -5.60 56.55
C GLU A 394 -5.14 -6.41 55.25
N GLN A 395 -6.00 -7.43 55.29
CA GLN A 395 -6.36 -8.22 54.11
C GLN A 395 -7.06 -7.36 53.05
N ARG A 396 -7.87 -6.38 53.46
CA ARG A 396 -8.49 -5.41 52.55
C ARG A 396 -7.45 -4.55 51.84
N LYS A 397 -6.42 -4.08 52.57
CA LYS A 397 -5.32 -3.31 51.98
C LYS A 397 -4.53 -4.16 50.96
N ALA A 398 -4.25 -5.42 51.29
CA ALA A 398 -3.61 -6.36 50.38
C ALA A 398 -4.47 -6.63 49.13
N TYR A 399 -5.78 -6.85 49.31
CA TYR A 399 -6.73 -7.02 48.21
C TYR A 399 -6.69 -5.85 47.22
N TRP A 400 -6.70 -4.61 47.70
CA TRP A 400 -6.61 -3.43 46.83
C TRP A 400 -5.27 -3.32 46.09
N ALA A 401 -4.15 -3.72 46.71
CA ALA A 401 -2.85 -3.77 46.04
C ALA A 401 -2.85 -4.81 44.91
N VAL A 402 -3.45 -5.98 45.15
CA VAL A 402 -3.64 -7.03 44.14
C VAL A 402 -4.55 -6.55 43.01
N LEU A 403 -5.64 -5.84 43.33
CA LEU A 403 -6.54 -5.27 42.33
C LEU A 403 -5.85 -4.22 41.45
N LYS A 404 -4.97 -3.40 42.04
CA LYS A 404 -4.13 -2.46 41.29
C LYS A 404 -3.24 -3.19 40.29
N ARG A 405 -2.58 -4.26 40.74
CA ARG A 405 -1.73 -5.09 39.88
C ARG A 405 -2.54 -5.76 38.78
N PHE A 406 -3.71 -6.31 39.11
CA PHE A 406 -4.66 -6.89 38.15
C PHE A 406 -5.03 -5.89 37.06
N ALA A 407 -5.53 -4.71 37.42
CA ALA A 407 -5.91 -3.66 36.47
C ALA A 407 -4.73 -3.17 35.62
N SER A 408 -3.51 -3.19 36.17
CA SER A 408 -2.32 -2.81 35.39
C SER A 408 -1.95 -3.81 34.31
N VAL A 409 -2.30 -5.08 34.47
CA VAL A 409 -1.97 -6.15 33.51
C VAL A 409 -3.11 -6.34 32.52
N PHE A 410 -4.35 -6.25 33.01
CA PHE A 410 -5.56 -6.48 32.23
C PHE A 410 -6.32 -5.14 32.08
N PRO A 411 -6.08 -4.35 31.03
CA PRO A 411 -6.84 -3.13 30.79
C PRO A 411 -8.34 -3.43 30.55
N ASP A 412 -9.18 -2.43 30.75
CA ASP A 412 -10.61 -2.50 30.35
C ASP A 412 -10.79 -2.49 28.83
N ALA A 413 -9.89 -1.82 28.09
CA ALA A 413 -9.77 -1.87 26.64
C ALA A 413 -8.31 -1.65 26.23
N PHE A 414 -7.84 -2.38 25.21
CA PHE A 414 -6.50 -2.15 24.65
C PHE A 414 -6.43 -0.89 23.80
N TYR A 415 -7.48 -0.62 23.05
CA TYR A 415 -7.68 0.58 22.25
C TYR A 415 -9.17 0.88 22.09
N ILE A 416 -9.51 2.10 21.67
CA ILE A 416 -10.87 2.51 21.29
C ILE A 416 -10.90 2.89 19.81
N SER A 417 -11.45 2.01 18.97
CA SER A 417 -11.60 2.27 17.53
C SER A 417 -12.88 3.02 17.17
N GLU A 418 -13.82 3.12 18.11
CA GLU A 418 -15.14 3.68 17.86
C GLU A 418 -15.66 4.37 19.12
N ARG A 419 -16.08 5.62 18.98
CA ARG A 419 -16.84 6.33 20.00
C ARG A 419 -18.09 6.86 19.33
N GLY A 420 -19.26 6.47 19.83
CA GLY A 420 -20.45 7.19 19.43
C GLY A 420 -20.54 8.52 20.18
N ARG A 421 -21.60 9.27 19.94
CA ARG A 421 -21.78 10.60 20.54
C ARG A 421 -21.79 10.49 22.06
N ASP A 422 -20.96 11.29 22.73
CA ASP A 422 -20.97 11.43 24.18
C ASP A 422 -22.19 12.26 24.58
N TYR A 423 -23.29 11.56 24.81
CA TYR A 423 -24.37 12.09 25.62
C TYR A 423 -24.05 11.72 27.06
N VAL A 424 -23.73 12.73 27.88
CA VAL A 424 -23.52 12.54 29.32
C VAL A 424 -24.73 11.79 29.91
N GLY A 425 -24.53 10.55 30.35
CA GLY A 425 -25.57 9.72 30.98
C GLY A 425 -26.31 8.73 30.07
N VAL A 426 -25.93 8.56 28.79
CA VAL A 426 -26.56 7.57 27.89
C VAL A 426 -25.74 6.27 27.84
N PRO A 427 -26.38 5.09 27.97
CA PRO A 427 -25.70 3.80 27.87
C PRO A 427 -24.92 3.62 26.55
N ARG A 428 -23.72 3.02 26.63
CA ARG A 428 -22.82 2.72 25.50
C ARG A 428 -23.52 2.05 24.31
N GLU A 429 -24.47 1.16 24.58
CA GLU A 429 -25.25 0.42 23.58
C GLU A 429 -26.16 1.30 22.70
N LYS A 430 -26.50 2.50 23.17
CA LYS A 430 -27.34 3.49 22.47
C LYS A 430 -26.52 4.56 21.73
N GLN A 431 -25.20 4.50 21.81
CA GLN A 431 -24.31 5.40 21.08
C GLN A 431 -24.28 4.96 19.60
N GLU A 432 -24.32 5.91 18.66
CA GLU A 432 -24.35 5.62 17.22
C GLU A 432 -23.14 4.76 16.81
N LYS A 433 -23.41 3.56 16.28
CA LYS A 433 -22.37 2.66 15.78
C LYS A 433 -21.84 3.12 14.42
N GLY A 434 -20.54 2.97 14.17
CA GLY A 434 -19.87 3.25 12.90
C GLY A 434 -19.12 4.58 12.83
N ARG A 435 -19.06 5.37 13.90
CA ARG A 435 -18.24 6.60 14.00
C ARG A 435 -16.83 6.27 14.49
N LEU A 436 -16.01 5.79 13.57
CA LEU A 436 -14.64 5.36 13.86
C LEU A 436 -13.77 6.53 14.33
N LEU A 437 -12.98 6.29 15.38
CA LEU A 437 -12.01 7.23 15.99
C LEU A 437 -12.54 8.60 16.44
N SER A 438 -13.87 8.81 16.39
CA SER A 438 -14.45 10.08 16.80
C SER A 438 -14.09 10.41 18.25
N ALA A 439 -13.92 11.70 18.56
CA ALA A 439 -13.76 12.18 19.93
C ALA A 439 -15.07 12.14 20.75
N GLY A 440 -16.19 11.71 20.16
CA GLY A 440 -17.49 11.64 20.83
C GLY A 440 -18.28 12.95 20.79
N PHE A 441 -17.94 13.88 19.91
CA PHE A 441 -18.68 15.13 19.77
C PHE A 441 -20.09 14.93 19.17
N HIS A 442 -21.04 15.78 19.56
CA HIS A 442 -22.44 15.68 19.11
C HIS A 442 -22.69 16.35 17.75
N SER A 443 -22.20 17.59 17.58
CA SER A 443 -22.38 18.45 16.39
C SER A 443 -21.06 18.95 15.79
N MET A 444 -19.93 18.44 16.28
CA MET A 444 -18.60 18.77 15.77
C MET A 444 -17.90 17.52 15.25
N MET A 445 -16.94 17.73 14.36
CA MET A 445 -15.99 16.70 13.96
C MET A 445 -14.77 16.75 14.90
N GLY A 446 -14.20 15.59 15.17
CA GLY A 446 -12.89 15.49 15.80
C GLY A 446 -12.52 14.05 16.10
N TYR A 447 -11.21 13.82 16.22
CA TYR A 447 -10.64 12.51 16.46
C TYR A 447 -9.98 12.45 17.83
N TYR A 448 -9.92 11.25 18.40
CA TYR A 448 -9.25 11.04 19.68
C TYR A 448 -8.52 9.70 19.72
N ARG A 449 -7.24 9.75 20.07
CA ARG A 449 -6.38 8.57 20.22
C ARG A 449 -6.47 7.99 21.63
N ASP A 450 -6.91 6.74 21.75
CA ASP A 450 -6.96 5.99 23.01
C ASP A 450 -6.51 4.56 22.76
N ASP A 451 -5.21 4.34 22.80
CA ASP A 451 -4.53 3.08 22.48
C ASP A 451 -3.32 2.82 23.41
N ALA A 452 -3.21 3.56 24.52
CA ALA A 452 -2.05 3.49 25.40
C ALA A 452 -1.78 2.06 25.94
N PRO A 453 -2.78 1.28 26.38
CA PRO A 453 -2.52 -0.09 26.83
C PRO A 453 -2.03 -1.02 25.71
N LEU A 454 -2.52 -0.85 24.48
CA LEU A 454 -2.03 -1.58 23.31
C LEU A 454 -0.53 -1.30 23.10
N CYS A 455 -0.12 -0.03 23.09
CA CYS A 455 1.27 0.39 22.97
C CYS A 455 2.14 -0.14 24.13
N ASP A 456 1.65 -0.02 25.36
CA ASP A 456 2.39 -0.39 26.57
C ASP A 456 2.61 -1.89 26.69
N LEU A 457 1.60 -2.71 26.36
CA LEU A 457 1.57 -4.13 26.69
C LEU A 457 1.87 -5.02 25.50
N ILE A 458 1.32 -4.72 24.33
CA ILE A 458 1.29 -5.63 23.18
C ILE A 458 2.35 -5.24 22.14
N LEU A 459 2.36 -3.97 21.71
CA LEU A 459 3.17 -3.57 20.55
C LEU A 459 4.67 -3.58 20.86
N ASP A 460 5.44 -4.01 19.85
CA ASP A 460 6.87 -3.73 19.77
C ASP A 460 7.14 -2.30 19.26
N ASP A 461 8.41 -1.89 19.26
CA ASP A 461 8.78 -0.52 18.91
C ASP A 461 8.55 -0.21 17.42
N THR A 462 8.63 -1.20 16.54
CA THR A 462 8.35 -1.01 15.11
C THR A 462 6.87 -0.78 14.88
N GLN A 463 6.02 -1.58 15.52
CA GLN A 463 4.57 -1.44 15.45
C GLN A 463 4.09 -0.13 16.08
N LYS A 464 4.71 0.32 17.19
CA LYS A 464 4.43 1.65 17.77
C LYS A 464 4.76 2.77 16.80
N HIS A 465 5.95 2.72 16.18
CA HIS A 465 6.34 3.71 15.18
C HIS A 465 5.40 3.73 13.97
N GLU A 466 4.93 2.56 13.51
CA GLU A 466 3.91 2.47 12.47
C GLU A 466 2.60 3.16 12.90
N LEU A 467 2.09 2.85 14.10
CA LEU A 467 0.85 3.45 14.62
C LEU A 467 0.98 4.98 14.83
N ASP A 468 2.10 5.43 15.36
CA ASP A 468 2.41 6.86 15.51
C ASP A 468 2.43 7.55 14.15
N GLY A 469 3.06 6.92 13.15
CA GLY A 469 3.06 7.40 11.77
C GLY A 469 1.66 7.49 11.16
N LEU A 470 0.78 6.51 11.42
CA LEU A 470 -0.60 6.53 10.93
C LEU A 470 -1.42 7.70 11.51
N TRP A 471 -1.25 8.00 12.81
CA TRP A 471 -1.90 9.15 13.44
C TRP A 471 -1.32 10.49 12.94
N GLN A 472 -0.01 10.58 12.76
CA GLN A 472 0.63 11.76 12.17
C GLN A 472 0.16 11.98 10.72
N GLU A 473 0.01 10.91 9.94
CA GLU A 473 -0.53 10.98 8.59
C GLU A 473 -1.99 11.44 8.58
N LEU A 474 -2.84 11.00 9.52
CA LEU A 474 -4.21 11.50 9.66
C LEU A 474 -4.22 13.02 9.82
N ASP A 475 -3.44 13.56 10.75
CA ASP A 475 -3.38 15.00 11.00
C ASP A 475 -2.81 15.75 9.79
N PHE A 476 -1.74 15.24 9.18
CA PHE A 476 -1.09 15.83 8.02
C PHE A 476 -2.01 15.88 6.79
N ILE A 477 -2.61 14.75 6.43
CA ILE A 477 -3.39 14.58 5.19
C ILE A 477 -4.72 15.33 5.32
N THR A 478 -5.36 15.27 6.49
CA THR A 478 -6.74 15.75 6.65
C THR A 478 -6.84 17.13 7.30
N ALA A 479 -5.73 17.71 7.75
CA ALA A 479 -5.72 18.93 8.56
C ALA A 479 -6.67 18.84 9.77
N ALA A 480 -6.80 17.65 10.38
CA ALA A 480 -7.77 17.38 11.44
C ALA A 480 -7.73 18.40 12.59
N PRO A 481 -6.56 18.80 13.13
CA PRO A 481 -6.52 19.79 14.22
C PRO A 481 -7.11 21.15 13.83
N MET A 482 -6.85 21.62 12.60
CA MET A 482 -7.36 22.90 12.10
C MET A 482 -8.89 22.86 11.95
N ARG A 483 -9.41 21.81 11.31
CA ARG A 483 -10.86 21.62 11.11
C ARG A 483 -11.60 21.40 12.43
N GLN A 484 -11.00 20.67 13.36
CA GLN A 484 -11.55 20.45 14.69
C GLN A 484 -11.62 21.78 15.48
N TYR A 485 -10.59 22.61 15.43
CA TYR A 485 -10.59 23.92 16.07
C TYR A 485 -11.59 24.90 15.42
N GLN A 486 -11.70 24.93 14.10
CA GLN A 486 -12.74 25.71 13.40
C GLN A 486 -14.15 25.25 13.81
N SER A 487 -14.36 23.93 13.92
CA SER A 487 -15.62 23.36 14.41
C SER A 487 -15.93 23.79 15.84
N PHE A 488 -14.91 23.92 16.70
CA PHE A 488 -15.07 24.48 18.05
C PHE A 488 -15.54 25.94 18.02
N VAL A 489 -14.87 26.80 17.24
CA VAL A 489 -15.26 28.22 17.12
C VAL A 489 -16.69 28.34 16.61
N TRP A 490 -17.07 27.54 15.61
CA TRP A 490 -18.44 27.50 15.11
C TRP A 490 -19.43 27.09 16.20
N PHE A 491 -19.18 25.97 16.88
CA PHE A 491 -20.04 25.39 17.91
C PHE A 491 -20.26 26.34 19.10
N GLU A 492 -19.20 27.01 19.56
CA GLU A 492 -19.31 27.93 20.69
C GLU A 492 -20.17 29.17 20.39
N ARG A 493 -20.27 29.55 19.11
CA ARG A 493 -21.12 30.66 18.64
C ARG A 493 -22.56 30.22 18.38
N THR A 494 -22.75 29.00 17.85
CA THR A 494 -24.06 28.49 17.45
C THR A 494 -24.76 27.75 18.59
N ASP A 495 -24.22 26.60 19.00
CA ASP A 495 -24.84 25.63 19.90
C ASP A 495 -24.60 25.95 21.38
N SER A 496 -23.35 26.20 21.80
CA SER A 496 -23.04 26.51 23.21
C SER A 496 -23.46 27.93 23.60
N THR A 497 -23.50 28.85 22.64
CA THR A 497 -23.80 30.28 22.82
C THR A 497 -22.80 31.08 23.66
N PHE A 498 -21.74 30.45 24.18
CA PHE A 498 -20.76 31.07 25.06
C PHE A 498 -19.93 32.15 24.34
N MET A 499 -19.79 32.08 23.03
CA MET A 499 -19.05 33.07 22.22
C MET A 499 -19.95 34.05 21.46
N ARG A 500 -21.16 34.35 21.94
CA ARG A 500 -22.08 35.30 21.28
C ARG A 500 -21.86 36.77 21.62
N ASP A 501 -21.10 37.07 22.66
CA ASP A 501 -20.83 38.46 23.05
C ASP A 501 -19.88 39.16 22.07
N ALA A 502 -20.01 40.48 21.97
CA ALA A 502 -19.24 41.31 21.04
C ALA A 502 -17.72 41.18 21.22
N GLU A 503 -17.26 40.79 22.41
CA GLU A 503 -15.84 40.53 22.67
C GLU A 503 -15.27 39.39 21.81
N PHE A 504 -16.11 38.48 21.29
CA PHE A 504 -15.72 37.37 20.42
C PHE A 504 -15.91 37.67 18.93
N ASP A 505 -16.37 38.86 18.52
CA ASP A 505 -16.70 39.15 17.11
C ASP A 505 -15.51 39.03 16.16
N PHE A 506 -14.29 39.08 16.70
CA PHE A 506 -13.04 38.88 15.96
C PHE A 506 -12.77 37.41 15.58
N ALA A 507 -13.48 36.44 16.15
CA ALA A 507 -13.24 35.02 15.94
C ALA A 507 -14.46 34.38 15.26
N ARG A 508 -14.36 34.14 13.95
CA ARG A 508 -15.34 33.38 13.16
C ARG A 508 -14.66 32.17 12.53
N ALA A 509 -15.40 31.08 12.40
CA ALA A 509 -14.85 29.83 11.90
C ALA A 509 -14.44 29.93 10.41
N GLU A 510 -15.08 30.84 9.68
CA GLU A 510 -14.85 31.13 8.27
C GLU A 510 -13.64 32.04 8.02
N ASP A 511 -13.10 32.68 9.06
CA ASP A 511 -11.96 33.59 8.90
C ASP A 511 -10.68 32.78 8.63
N HIS A 512 -9.93 33.15 7.59
CA HIS A 512 -8.72 32.45 7.17
C HIS A 512 -7.64 32.39 8.26
N ASP A 513 -7.57 33.40 9.13
CA ASP A 513 -6.58 33.53 10.20
C ASP A 513 -7.07 33.03 11.55
N VAL A 514 -8.28 32.46 11.66
CA VAL A 514 -8.83 31.97 12.95
C VAL A 514 -7.94 30.91 13.60
N THR A 515 -7.22 30.13 12.80
CA THR A 515 -6.28 29.09 13.24
C THR A 515 -4.86 29.61 13.48
N SER A 516 -4.59 30.90 13.22
CA SER A 516 -3.28 31.50 13.46
C SER A 516 -2.95 31.56 14.94
N GLU A 517 -1.66 31.43 15.28
CA GLU A 517 -1.19 31.44 16.67
C GLU A 517 -1.67 32.68 17.44
N VAL A 518 -1.61 33.86 16.81
CA VAL A 518 -2.07 35.13 17.42
C VAL A 518 -3.55 35.09 17.75
N MET A 519 -4.37 34.57 16.83
CA MET A 519 -5.83 34.52 17.01
C MET A 519 -6.24 33.46 18.01
N ILE A 520 -5.55 32.31 18.04
CA ILE A 520 -5.78 31.27 19.05
C ILE A 520 -5.45 31.80 20.44
N HIS A 521 -4.30 32.46 20.64
CA HIS A 521 -3.94 33.05 21.93
C HIS A 521 -4.93 34.14 22.36
N ARG A 522 -5.32 35.03 21.44
CA ARG A 522 -6.31 36.07 21.74
C ARG A 522 -7.66 35.45 22.13
N LEU A 523 -8.11 34.41 21.41
CA LEU A 523 -9.36 33.72 21.75
C LEU A 523 -9.25 33.03 23.11
N ALA A 524 -8.14 32.35 23.39
CA ALA A 524 -7.90 31.70 24.67
C ALA A 524 -7.98 32.69 25.84
N ASP A 525 -7.36 33.87 25.72
CA ASP A 525 -7.36 34.90 26.74
C ASP A 525 -8.78 35.41 27.05
N VAL A 526 -9.55 35.75 26.02
CA VAL A 526 -10.92 36.26 26.15
C VAL A 526 -11.85 35.16 26.68
N TYR A 527 -11.74 33.94 26.15
CA TYR A 527 -12.53 32.79 26.59
C TYR A 527 -12.28 32.45 28.06
N LEU A 528 -11.01 32.41 28.49
CA LEU A 528 -10.64 32.14 29.88
C LEU A 528 -11.04 33.28 30.82
N ALA A 529 -10.97 34.54 30.37
CA ALA A 529 -11.46 35.68 31.15
C ALA A 529 -12.95 35.56 31.45
N LYS A 530 -13.76 35.26 30.42
CA LYS A 530 -15.19 35.00 30.60
C LYS A 530 -15.47 33.77 31.46
N ALA A 531 -14.75 32.67 31.24
CA ALA A 531 -14.90 31.45 32.03
C ALA A 531 -14.64 31.68 33.53
N ARG A 532 -13.65 32.53 33.88
CA ARG A 532 -13.38 32.93 35.27
C ARG A 532 -14.51 33.77 35.87
N ASN A 533 -15.11 34.66 35.07
CA ASN A 533 -16.27 35.46 35.51
C ASN A 533 -17.52 34.59 35.74
N ASN A 534 -17.63 33.47 35.02
CA ASN A 534 -18.71 32.50 35.11
C ASN A 534 -18.40 31.35 36.10
N ASP A 535 -17.79 31.70 37.23
CA ASP A 535 -17.44 30.78 38.33
C ASP A 535 -16.48 29.62 37.99
N GLY A 536 -15.85 29.64 36.82
CA GLY A 536 -14.85 28.63 36.44
C GLY A 536 -13.63 28.66 37.35
N LYS A 537 -13.27 27.50 37.91
CA LYS A 537 -12.16 27.31 38.87
C LYS A 537 -11.47 25.96 38.68
N GLY A 538 -10.24 25.84 39.18
CA GLY A 538 -9.51 24.57 39.30
C GLY A 538 -9.38 23.79 37.98
N THR A 539 -9.71 22.50 38.01
CA THR A 539 -9.59 21.58 36.88
C THR A 539 -10.37 22.03 35.65
N ALA A 540 -11.51 22.69 35.82
CA ALA A 540 -12.34 23.13 34.69
C ALA A 540 -11.67 24.23 33.87
N LEU A 541 -11.06 25.24 34.52
CA LEU A 541 -10.26 26.25 33.81
C LEU A 541 -8.99 25.64 33.20
N LYS A 542 -8.37 24.69 33.91
CA LYS A 542 -7.16 24.04 33.42
C LYS A 542 -7.44 23.24 32.15
N ALA A 543 -8.56 22.53 32.08
CA ALA A 543 -8.99 21.82 30.87
C ALA A 543 -9.17 22.75 29.66
N VAL A 544 -9.72 23.96 29.87
CA VAL A 544 -9.84 24.96 28.81
C VAL A 544 -8.48 25.49 28.37
N GLU A 545 -7.59 25.81 29.32
CA GLU A 545 -6.22 26.25 29.03
C GLU A 545 -5.43 25.19 28.24
N ASP A 546 -5.46 23.94 28.71
CA ASP A 546 -4.78 22.81 28.09
C ASP A 546 -5.32 22.54 26.68
N TYR A 547 -6.63 22.68 26.47
CA TYR A 547 -7.25 22.57 25.15
C TYR A 547 -6.66 23.58 24.16
N PHE A 548 -6.67 24.88 24.49
CA PHE A 548 -6.14 25.92 23.59
C PHE A 548 -4.64 25.73 23.33
N ALA A 549 -3.86 25.39 24.36
CA ALA A 549 -2.44 25.14 24.23
C ALA A 549 -2.15 23.93 23.32
N SER A 550 -2.85 22.82 23.54
CA SER A 550 -2.70 21.59 22.75
C SER A 550 -3.13 21.79 21.29
N MET A 551 -4.27 22.45 21.05
CA MET A 551 -4.73 22.75 19.69
C MET A 551 -3.76 23.66 18.94
N ASN A 552 -3.25 24.71 19.59
CA ASN A 552 -2.23 25.56 18.97
C ASN A 552 -1.00 24.73 18.60
N GLN A 553 -0.47 23.94 19.53
CA GLN A 553 0.70 23.09 19.30
C GLN A 553 0.50 22.11 18.13
N GLN A 554 -0.65 21.43 18.07
CA GLN A 554 -0.95 20.48 17.00
C GLN A 554 -1.09 21.17 15.64
N ILE A 555 -1.76 22.33 15.58
CA ILE A 555 -1.87 23.12 14.34
C ILE A 555 -0.49 23.57 13.87
N ARG A 556 0.34 24.14 14.77
CA ARG A 556 1.70 24.56 14.43
C ARG A 556 2.55 23.39 13.91
N TRP A 557 2.39 22.21 14.51
CA TRP A 557 3.07 21.00 14.04
C TRP A 557 2.65 20.63 12.62
N VAL A 558 1.34 20.59 12.31
CA VAL A 558 0.85 20.26 10.96
C VAL A 558 1.37 21.27 9.91
N GLU A 559 1.31 22.56 10.21
CA GLU A 559 1.82 23.61 9.32
C GLU A 559 3.32 23.41 9.03
N GLN A 560 4.12 23.21 10.07
CA GLN A 560 5.55 22.99 9.93
C GLN A 560 5.85 21.69 9.17
N ALA A 561 5.15 20.60 9.49
CA ALA A 561 5.33 19.32 8.82
C ALA A 561 5.03 19.40 7.32
N ARG A 562 3.99 20.15 6.91
CA ARG A 562 3.66 20.36 5.50
C ARG A 562 4.74 21.12 4.75
N VAL A 563 5.33 22.15 5.36
CA VAL A 563 6.46 22.88 4.78
C VAL A 563 7.70 21.99 4.66
N GLU A 564 8.01 21.22 5.70
CA GLU A 564 9.15 20.30 5.72
C GLU A 564 9.01 19.13 4.73
N ALA A 565 7.78 18.75 4.38
CA ALA A 565 7.50 17.68 3.43
C ALA A 565 7.68 18.09 1.97
N GLU A 566 7.58 19.38 1.60
CA GLU A 566 7.63 19.83 0.19
C GLU A 566 8.87 19.32 -0.57
N PRO A 567 10.12 19.37 -0.03
CA PRO A 567 11.28 18.84 -0.73
C PRO A 567 11.20 17.33 -0.98
N SER A 568 10.58 16.58 -0.06
CA SER A 568 10.38 15.14 -0.20
C SER A 568 9.33 14.83 -1.27
N HIS A 569 8.29 15.67 -1.39
CA HIS A 569 7.31 15.56 -2.48
C HIS A 569 7.94 15.83 -3.85
N LEU A 570 8.82 16.83 -3.95
CA LEU A 570 9.53 17.11 -5.21
C LEU A 570 10.50 15.98 -5.58
N ALA A 571 11.19 15.39 -4.60
CA ALA A 571 12.01 14.21 -4.85
C ALA A 571 11.16 13.00 -5.32
N ALA A 572 10.00 12.78 -4.70
CA ALA A 572 9.06 11.74 -5.12
C ALA A 572 8.49 12.01 -6.53
N LEU A 573 8.29 13.27 -6.93
CA LEU A 573 7.89 13.63 -8.29
C LEU A 573 8.96 13.24 -9.31
N GLU A 574 10.24 13.45 -9.00
CA GLU A 574 11.33 13.02 -9.87
C GLU A 574 11.39 11.49 -10.00
N GLU A 575 11.25 10.76 -8.88
CA GLU A 575 11.22 9.30 -8.90
C GLU A 575 10.01 8.77 -9.69
N PHE A 576 8.85 9.41 -9.52
CA PHE A 576 7.65 9.08 -10.30
C PHE A 576 7.86 9.35 -11.79
N ALA A 577 8.54 10.45 -12.14
CA ALA A 577 8.86 10.76 -13.53
C ALA A 577 9.87 9.76 -14.14
N ASP A 578 10.88 9.32 -13.38
CA ASP A 578 11.82 8.26 -13.80
C ASP A 578 11.04 6.99 -14.21
N ARG A 579 10.05 6.61 -13.41
CA ARG A 579 9.19 5.45 -13.67
C ARG A 579 8.22 5.70 -14.83
N CYS A 580 7.61 6.88 -14.91
CA CYS A 580 6.73 7.26 -16.03
C CYS A 580 7.46 7.16 -17.38
N TYR A 581 8.68 7.69 -17.46
CA TYR A 581 9.44 7.70 -18.70
C TYR A 581 10.28 6.43 -18.90
N ARG A 582 10.19 5.48 -17.96
CA ARG A 582 10.85 4.16 -17.99
C ARG A 582 12.37 4.27 -18.11
N ARG A 583 12.94 5.37 -17.60
CA ARG A 583 14.38 5.63 -17.56
C ARG A 583 14.69 6.73 -16.55
N PRO A 584 15.93 6.80 -16.05
CA PRO A 584 16.38 7.95 -15.28
C PRO A 584 16.26 9.25 -16.09
N LEU A 585 15.75 10.30 -15.43
CA LEU A 585 15.75 11.66 -15.94
C LEU A 585 17.18 12.22 -15.99
N SER A 586 17.47 12.94 -17.06
CA SER A 586 18.66 13.77 -17.13
C SER A 586 18.59 14.96 -16.16
N ALA A 587 19.74 15.57 -15.86
CA ALA A 587 19.79 16.76 -15.01
C ALA A 587 18.94 17.92 -15.58
N THR A 588 18.88 18.04 -16.91
CA THR A 588 18.06 19.04 -17.60
C THR A 588 16.58 18.78 -17.38
N GLU A 589 16.10 17.55 -17.58
CA GLU A 589 14.69 17.20 -17.42
C GLU A 589 14.22 17.36 -15.97
N LYS A 590 15.10 17.06 -14.99
CA LYS A 590 14.81 17.33 -13.57
C LYS A 590 14.62 18.82 -13.31
N GLU A 591 15.46 19.67 -13.89
CA GLU A 591 15.33 21.12 -13.74
C GLU A 591 14.09 21.66 -14.46
N GLU A 592 13.75 21.14 -15.64
CA GLU A 592 12.52 21.48 -16.36
C GLU A 592 11.27 21.14 -15.53
N LEU A 593 11.23 19.95 -14.94
CA LEU A 593 10.14 19.54 -14.05
C LEU A 593 10.01 20.47 -12.83
N ARG A 594 11.13 20.76 -12.17
CA ARG A 594 11.14 21.69 -11.01
C ARG A 594 10.73 23.10 -11.42
N SER A 595 11.15 23.55 -12.60
CA SER A 595 10.77 24.87 -13.12
C SER A 595 9.29 24.94 -13.42
N PHE A 596 8.71 23.88 -14.00
CA PHE A 596 7.27 23.79 -14.23
C PHE A 596 6.49 23.81 -12.92
N TYR A 597 6.91 23.03 -11.92
CA TYR A 597 6.31 23.10 -10.58
C TYR A 597 6.37 24.51 -9.98
N ARG A 598 7.52 25.21 -10.11
CA ARG A 598 7.67 26.58 -9.61
C ARG A 598 6.75 27.56 -10.35
N SER A 599 6.61 27.48 -11.67
CA SER A 599 5.69 28.36 -12.40
C SER A 599 4.23 28.15 -11.96
N LEU A 600 3.83 26.91 -11.67
CA LEU A 600 2.49 26.64 -11.13
C LEU A 600 2.26 27.31 -9.76
N ARG A 601 3.28 27.35 -8.91
CA ARG A 601 3.20 28.01 -7.59
C ARG A 601 3.27 29.54 -7.68
N GLU A 602 4.15 30.08 -8.52
CA GLU A 602 4.49 31.49 -8.56
C GLU A 602 3.64 32.29 -9.56
N ASP A 603 3.40 31.75 -10.75
CA ASP A 603 2.67 32.45 -11.82
C ASP A 603 1.16 32.17 -11.71
N ASP A 604 0.79 30.89 -11.58
CA ASP A 604 -0.61 30.46 -11.52
C ASP A 604 -1.22 30.49 -10.11
N GLN A 605 -0.39 30.74 -9.08
CA GLN A 605 -0.79 30.84 -7.67
C GLN A 605 -1.50 29.58 -7.14
N LEU A 606 -1.15 28.40 -7.69
CA LEU A 606 -1.69 27.13 -7.21
C LEU A 606 -1.13 26.77 -5.83
N SER A 607 -1.93 26.01 -5.06
CA SER A 607 -1.45 25.40 -3.84
C SER A 607 -0.35 24.36 -4.11
N HIS A 608 0.37 23.95 -3.07
CA HIS A 608 1.38 22.89 -3.19
C HIS A 608 0.81 21.61 -3.81
N GLU A 609 -0.35 21.18 -3.32
CA GLU A 609 -0.97 19.94 -3.76
C GLU A 609 -1.45 20.03 -5.22
N GLU A 610 -2.11 21.12 -5.60
CA GLU A 610 -2.53 21.35 -6.99
C GLU A 610 -1.33 21.38 -7.95
N ALA A 611 -0.22 22.04 -7.56
CA ALA A 611 0.98 22.08 -8.38
C ALA A 611 1.64 20.69 -8.54
N VAL A 612 1.62 19.85 -7.50
CA VAL A 612 2.09 18.45 -7.57
C VAL A 612 1.17 17.63 -8.48
N GLN A 613 -0.15 17.76 -8.34
CA GLN A 613 -1.13 17.10 -9.19
C GLN A 613 -0.94 17.46 -10.66
N ASP A 614 -0.85 18.76 -10.98
CA ASP A 614 -0.68 19.23 -12.36
C ASP A 614 0.69 18.84 -12.96
N SER A 615 1.72 18.74 -12.11
CA SER A 615 3.01 18.18 -12.52
C SER A 615 2.88 16.71 -12.94
N ILE A 616 2.15 15.89 -12.17
CA ILE A 616 1.87 14.48 -12.53
C ILE A 616 1.00 14.42 -13.80
N VAL A 617 -0.03 15.26 -13.92
CA VAL A 617 -0.87 15.32 -15.12
C VAL A 617 0.00 15.59 -16.35
N SER A 618 0.91 16.56 -16.28
CA SER A 618 1.86 16.90 -17.35
C SER A 618 2.72 15.70 -17.77
N MET A 619 3.23 14.93 -16.80
CA MET A 619 3.99 13.71 -17.08
C MET A 619 3.14 12.64 -17.79
N LEU A 620 1.91 12.41 -17.32
CA LEU A 620 1.00 11.40 -17.88
C LEU A 620 0.42 11.76 -19.25
N ILE A 621 0.53 13.03 -19.67
CA ILE A 621 0.20 13.47 -21.03
C ILE A 621 1.45 13.77 -21.86
N SER A 622 2.64 13.38 -21.40
CA SER A 622 3.89 13.58 -22.12
C SER A 622 4.07 12.51 -23.20
N PRO A 623 4.56 12.84 -24.41
CA PRO A 623 4.91 11.85 -25.42
C PRO A 623 5.87 10.77 -24.91
N LEU A 624 6.74 11.11 -23.94
CA LEU A 624 7.66 10.15 -23.31
C LEU A 624 6.94 9.09 -22.47
N PHE A 625 5.70 9.35 -22.05
CA PHE A 625 4.89 8.41 -21.30
C PHE A 625 4.03 7.53 -22.20
N PHE A 626 3.23 8.14 -23.08
CA PHE A 626 2.21 7.43 -23.85
C PHE A 626 2.73 6.80 -25.16
N TYR A 627 3.94 7.15 -25.62
CA TYR A 627 4.61 6.42 -26.70
C TYR A 627 5.65 5.44 -26.16
N ARG A 628 5.78 4.30 -26.85
CA ARG A 628 6.92 3.40 -26.70
C ARG A 628 8.05 3.84 -27.62
N THR A 629 9.05 4.49 -27.06
CA THR A 629 10.24 4.95 -27.77
C THR A 629 11.41 3.96 -27.69
N ASP A 630 11.36 3.05 -26.72
CA ASP A 630 12.34 1.98 -26.46
C ASP A 630 12.51 1.00 -27.65
N LEU A 631 11.45 0.81 -28.44
CA LEU A 631 11.50 -0.04 -29.65
C LEU A 631 12.26 0.59 -30.82
N ALA A 632 12.33 1.92 -30.88
CA ALA A 632 12.94 2.61 -32.02
C ALA A 632 14.48 2.57 -31.98
N GLY A 633 15.09 2.26 -30.82
CA GLY A 633 16.54 2.28 -30.60
C GLY A 633 17.32 1.07 -31.14
N SER A 634 16.64 -0.01 -31.56
CA SER A 634 17.34 -1.22 -32.00
C SER A 634 17.92 -1.15 -33.42
N ALA A 635 17.58 -0.12 -34.21
CA ALA A 635 17.91 -0.07 -35.64
C ALA A 635 18.98 0.96 -36.05
N SER A 636 19.58 1.73 -35.12
CA SER A 636 20.43 2.88 -35.49
C SER A 636 21.93 2.75 -35.22
N GLU A 637 22.43 1.66 -34.65
CA GLU A 637 23.88 1.45 -34.52
C GLU A 637 24.34 0.29 -35.41
N ALA A 638 24.93 0.64 -36.55
CA ALA A 638 25.62 -0.31 -37.39
C ALA A 638 26.98 -0.70 -36.76
N VAL A 639 27.18 -2.02 -36.67
CA VAL A 639 28.45 -2.75 -36.52
C VAL A 639 29.12 -2.72 -35.14
N GLU A 640 28.58 -3.49 -34.21
CA GLU A 640 29.34 -4.47 -33.41
C GLU A 640 28.36 -5.54 -32.91
N THR A 641 28.79 -6.80 -32.88
CA THR A 641 28.01 -7.99 -32.50
C THR A 641 26.96 -7.71 -31.42
N PRO A 642 25.67 -8.07 -31.61
CA PRO A 642 24.61 -7.74 -30.68
C PRO A 642 24.89 -8.41 -29.34
N GLN A 643 25.35 -7.62 -28.38
CA GLN A 643 25.46 -8.07 -27.01
C GLN A 643 24.02 -8.23 -26.51
N ARG A 644 23.62 -9.47 -26.19
CA ARG A 644 22.33 -9.76 -25.57
C ARG A 644 22.23 -8.99 -24.25
N THR A 645 21.58 -7.84 -24.26
CA THR A 645 21.27 -7.10 -23.05
C THR A 645 20.08 -7.82 -22.39
N PRO A 646 20.22 -8.33 -21.16
CA PRO A 646 19.07 -8.83 -20.40
C PRO A 646 18.06 -7.68 -20.24
N LEU A 647 16.77 -7.98 -20.40
CA LEU A 647 15.71 -7.03 -20.03
C LEU A 647 15.96 -6.59 -18.58
N SER A 648 16.00 -5.27 -18.37
CA SER A 648 16.09 -4.70 -17.04
C SER A 648 14.79 -4.90 -16.28
N ASP A 649 14.83 -4.78 -14.95
CA ASP A 649 13.62 -4.80 -14.10
C ASP A 649 12.62 -3.66 -14.44
N LEU A 650 12.99 -2.71 -15.31
CA LEU A 650 12.13 -1.63 -15.81
C LEU A 650 11.46 -1.97 -17.16
N GLU A 651 11.93 -3.02 -17.85
CA GLU A 651 11.43 -3.49 -19.15
C GLU A 651 10.57 -4.77 -19.03
N LEU A 652 10.55 -5.38 -17.85
CA LEU A 652 9.66 -6.48 -17.45
C LEU A 652 8.45 -5.92 -16.68
#